data_AF-A0A924AW49-F1
#
_entry.id   AF-A0A924AW49-F1
#
_cell.length_a   1.000
_cell.length_b   1.000
_cell.length_c   1.000
_cell.angle_alpha   90.00
_cell.angle_beta   90.00
_cell.angle_gamma   90.00
#
_symmetry.space_group_name_H-M   'P 1'
#
loop_
_entity.id
_entity.type
_entity.pdbx_description
1 polymer ?
#
loop_
_entity_poly.entity_id
_entity_poly.type
_entity_poly.pdbx_seq_one_letter_code
_entity_poly.pdbx_strand_id
1 'polypeptide(L)'
;MKPFVLFLGVLFLSQCIVFGSQDVGAMVADSLWISGEVMLIESNEVAFDESVRCPTLFQDVFIRDFGEKRRTCISGDHRMRFGMATTSQAPVPVIAYRFDQEMQRLHGACAGTACLYSAEQDVLVTMQQIGPFAWGVVAYGNVSQRISRVTGSDGLSRYIFDNRLPDYELKKESGHYIWSSAFALSENGRWLVVELNERGVAVVDMASFTARQLTVEGGRYGFGRDPQTELAITNDGKTVMVTGNNAGSRVISVTDSCGQRLMYDLGVLPGSVMCPFIDGVVSRFVPNFHSAHNPRFNDSGDAVSVSVSAWGGSMKRLLIGKPGLAVPPRLQLLSLGDSFVSGEGETDDTMYFLGTDTGTDTCRLSRRSYPFLIATMTGVVDQQVRSVACAGARISDISDSPDSYWGQSDRLGSAGRQLNVAEKTAVQAEAARSFQPGHTPQQTFVEQYRPRVVTIGVGGNDAGLMGKLKTCAMPGTCEWARPEGRGKTAGEIRALFDRLVTLYGRLIALSPDSKIYAVGYPRIINTEGYCDPVTSVLFDKDERLFMKQSMTYLNQVIRAASQRAGIAFIDIEDPIGGKELCNGGESTAINGLRTGDEVAVIRGFPNVRVIGSASYHPTPLGHRLIAEAIVSRYSPLSTHQWCLDSAASCPVNIEPPDPPEYWHSGTSHQEIKAFEVEFAHKVVGSVRDFQLKLPENSLLPGSGVIIEIQSQPTRLGEFIVAENGSIDATASVPESVSSGFHTLHIYGTGVDGGLVDIYQFVT
;
A
#
# COMPACT_ATOMS: atom_id res chain seq x y z
N MET A 1 19.18 -31.85 78.41
CA MET A 1 19.40 -30.39 78.39
C MET A 1 19.37 -29.93 76.94
N LYS A 2 18.53 -28.92 76.64
CA LYS A 2 18.46 -28.17 75.38
C LYS A 2 19.73 -27.28 75.22
N PRO A 3 20.17 -26.85 74.01
CA PRO A 3 19.31 -26.05 73.13
C PRO A 3 19.33 -26.38 71.64
N PHE A 4 18.19 -25.99 71.04
CA PHE A 4 17.89 -25.90 69.62
C PHE A 4 18.65 -24.71 69.02
N VAL A 5 19.28 -24.91 67.85
CA VAL A 5 19.66 -23.83 66.92
C VAL A 5 19.01 -24.13 65.58
N LEU A 6 18.17 -23.20 65.13
CA LEU A 6 17.48 -23.19 63.84
C LEU A 6 18.45 -22.58 62.81
N PHE A 7 18.79 -23.29 61.75
CA PHE A 7 19.42 -22.71 60.55
C PHE A 7 18.50 -22.94 59.36
N LEU A 8 17.91 -21.86 58.83
CA LEU A 8 17.28 -21.83 57.51
C LEU A 8 18.40 -21.90 56.46
N GLY A 9 18.46 -22.99 55.70
CA GLY A 9 19.24 -23.06 54.46
C GLY A 9 18.39 -22.57 53.29
N VAL A 10 18.71 -21.40 52.77
CA VAL A 10 18.25 -20.92 51.46
C VAL A 10 19.24 -21.46 50.42
N LEU A 11 18.79 -22.38 49.57
CA LEU A 11 19.54 -22.80 48.38
C LEU A 11 19.42 -21.71 47.30
N PHE A 12 20.45 -20.91 47.13
CA PHE A 12 20.69 -20.15 45.89
C PHE A 12 21.43 -21.07 44.91
N LEU A 13 20.73 -21.59 43.90
CA LEU A 13 21.35 -22.19 42.72
C LEU A 13 21.83 -21.06 41.80
N SER A 14 23.11 -20.69 41.94
CA SER A 14 23.82 -19.88 40.96
C SER A 14 24.22 -20.79 39.79
N GLN A 15 23.46 -20.77 38.69
CA GLN A 15 23.94 -21.25 37.41
C GLN A 15 24.72 -20.11 36.74
N CYS A 16 26.05 -20.17 36.82
CA CYS A 16 26.93 -19.41 35.94
C CYS A 16 26.67 -19.84 34.49
N ILE A 17 25.94 -19.03 33.74
CA ILE A 17 25.95 -19.10 32.27
C ILE A 17 27.28 -18.51 31.83
N VAL A 18 28.21 -19.37 31.43
CA VAL A 18 29.41 -18.99 30.69
C VAL A 18 28.93 -18.51 29.32
N PHE A 19 28.90 -17.20 29.11
CA PHE A 19 28.82 -16.61 27.77
C PHE A 19 30.13 -16.94 27.05
N GLY A 20 30.16 -18.08 26.37
CA GLY A 20 31.13 -18.29 25.30
C GLY A 20 30.83 -17.27 24.21
N SER A 21 31.81 -16.46 23.83
CA SER A 21 31.76 -15.62 22.65
C SER A 21 31.60 -16.54 21.43
N GLN A 22 30.36 -16.81 21.02
CA GLN A 22 30.10 -17.34 19.69
C GLN A 22 30.53 -16.26 18.70
N ASP A 23 31.45 -16.63 17.82
CA ASP A 23 31.92 -15.81 16.72
C ASP A 23 30.74 -15.32 15.89
N VAL A 24 30.36 -14.07 16.08
CA VAL A 24 29.31 -13.38 15.30
C VAL A 24 29.68 -13.39 13.80
N GLY A 25 30.98 -13.50 13.47
CA GLY A 25 31.46 -13.63 12.09
C GLY A 25 31.14 -14.97 11.41
N ALA A 26 31.00 -16.06 12.15
CA ALA A 26 30.68 -17.38 11.58
C ALA A 26 29.18 -17.55 11.30
N MET A 27 28.30 -16.97 12.14
CA MET A 27 26.84 -17.00 11.91
C MET A 27 26.39 -16.18 10.70
N VAL A 28 27.17 -15.19 10.26
CA VAL A 28 26.85 -14.38 9.06
C VAL A 28 27.09 -15.17 7.77
N ALA A 29 28.09 -16.06 7.73
CA ALA A 29 28.43 -16.86 6.55
C ALA A 29 27.37 -17.93 6.21
N ASP A 30 26.69 -18.50 7.22
CA ASP A 30 25.66 -19.54 7.02
C ASP A 30 24.32 -18.98 6.49
N SER A 31 24.13 -17.66 6.50
CA SER A 31 22.86 -17.00 6.15
C SER A 31 22.78 -16.47 4.70
N LEU A 32 23.87 -16.58 3.94
CA LEU A 32 23.98 -16.04 2.58
C LEU A 32 23.34 -16.99 1.55
N TRP A 33 22.92 -16.43 0.42
CA TRP A 33 22.38 -17.21 -0.71
C TRP A 33 23.36 -18.24 -1.30
N ILE A 34 24.65 -18.08 -1.01
CA ILE A 34 25.75 -18.92 -1.47
C ILE A 34 26.19 -19.99 -0.47
N SER A 35 25.60 -20.03 0.75
CA SER A 35 26.05 -20.93 1.83
C SER A 35 25.69 -22.41 1.60
N GLY A 36 24.87 -22.71 0.58
CA GLY A 36 24.42 -24.05 0.25
C GLY A 36 23.65 -24.09 -1.06
N GLU A 37 22.87 -25.16 -1.25
CA GLU A 37 22.00 -25.28 -2.43
C GLU A 37 20.75 -24.41 -2.30
N VAL A 38 20.52 -23.56 -3.29
CA VAL A 38 19.25 -22.84 -3.46
C VAL A 38 18.11 -23.83 -3.65
N MET A 39 16.92 -23.45 -3.19
CA MET A 39 15.76 -24.32 -3.19
C MET A 39 14.65 -23.78 -4.10
N LEU A 40 14.04 -24.65 -4.90
CA LEU A 40 12.81 -24.30 -5.62
C LEU A 40 11.63 -24.40 -4.65
N ILE A 41 11.01 -23.26 -4.35
CA ILE A 41 9.83 -23.18 -3.47
C ILE A 41 8.56 -23.48 -4.27
N GLU A 42 8.47 -22.93 -5.48
CA GLU A 42 7.32 -23.08 -6.36
C GLU A 42 7.69 -22.89 -7.84
N SER A 43 6.93 -23.53 -8.72
CA SER A 43 7.06 -23.41 -10.17
C SER A 43 5.70 -23.56 -10.81
N ASN A 44 5.18 -22.48 -11.40
CA ASN A 44 3.86 -22.45 -12.02
C ASN A 44 3.95 -22.01 -13.48
N GLU A 45 3.08 -22.53 -14.34
CA GLU A 45 2.94 -22.01 -15.69
C GLU A 45 2.24 -20.65 -15.66
N VAL A 46 2.74 -19.71 -16.44
CA VAL A 46 2.18 -18.35 -16.52
C VAL A 46 2.09 -17.92 -17.99
N ALA A 47 1.10 -17.09 -18.31
CA ALA A 47 1.07 -16.42 -19.60
C ALA A 47 2.21 -15.40 -19.67
N PHE A 48 2.86 -15.27 -20.83
CA PHE A 48 3.81 -14.18 -21.07
C PHE A 48 3.06 -12.85 -21.10
N ASP A 49 3.44 -11.91 -20.23
CA ASP A 49 2.91 -10.56 -20.24
C ASP A 49 4.06 -9.58 -20.47
N GLU A 50 4.02 -8.82 -21.57
CA GLU A 50 5.00 -7.77 -21.87
C GLU A 50 4.96 -6.60 -20.86
N SER A 51 4.01 -6.60 -19.90
CA SER A 51 3.97 -5.71 -18.71
C SER A 51 5.22 -5.80 -17.81
N VAL A 52 6.07 -6.77 -18.10
CA VAL A 52 7.31 -7.20 -17.44
C VAL A 52 8.32 -6.10 -17.07
N ARG A 53 8.22 -4.87 -17.61
CA ARG A 53 9.14 -3.75 -17.25
C ARG A 53 8.61 -2.75 -16.22
N CYS A 54 7.42 -2.97 -15.68
CA CYS A 54 6.89 -2.11 -14.62
C CYS A 54 7.27 -2.68 -13.24
N PRO A 55 7.99 -1.94 -12.37
CA PRO A 55 8.22 -2.36 -10.98
C PRO A 55 6.92 -2.45 -10.16
N THR A 56 5.86 -1.80 -10.64
CA THR A 56 4.49 -1.87 -10.10
C THR A 56 3.57 -2.53 -11.13
N LEU A 57 2.37 -1.98 -11.35
CA LEU A 57 1.43 -2.43 -12.37
C LEU A 57 1.10 -1.30 -13.33
N PHE A 58 0.84 -1.67 -14.58
CA PHE A 58 0.29 -0.75 -15.55
C PHE A 58 -1.18 -0.44 -15.25
N GLN A 59 -1.53 0.83 -15.39
CA GLN A 59 -2.88 1.36 -15.25
C GLN A 59 -3.23 2.19 -16.48
N ASP A 60 -4.49 2.18 -16.91
CA ASP A 60 -4.96 3.07 -17.97
C ASP A 60 -5.40 4.39 -17.34
N VAL A 61 -4.51 5.38 -17.40
CA VAL A 61 -4.70 6.68 -16.73
C VAL A 61 -4.91 7.77 -17.75
N PHE A 62 -5.88 8.64 -17.49
CA PHE A 62 -6.11 9.83 -18.30
C PHE A 62 -4.95 10.81 -18.12
N ILE A 63 -4.35 11.22 -19.24
CA ILE A 63 -3.25 12.17 -19.25
C ILE A 63 -3.70 13.42 -19.99
N ARG A 64 -3.74 14.53 -19.26
CA ARG A 64 -4.29 15.80 -19.74
C ARG A 64 -3.68 16.25 -21.06
N ASP A 65 -2.35 16.17 -21.17
CA ASP A 65 -1.60 16.57 -22.36
C ASP A 65 -1.98 15.78 -23.63
N PHE A 66 -2.46 14.54 -23.48
CA PHE A 66 -2.90 13.71 -24.60
C PHE A 66 -4.42 13.76 -24.81
N GLY A 67 -5.19 14.20 -23.83
CA GLY A 67 -6.66 14.20 -23.89
C GLY A 67 -7.28 12.81 -23.94
N GLU A 68 -6.53 11.77 -23.56
CA GLU A 68 -6.99 10.38 -23.56
C GLU A 68 -6.28 9.54 -22.50
N LYS A 69 -6.80 8.33 -22.24
CA LYS A 69 -6.17 7.35 -21.37
C LYS A 69 -4.96 6.71 -22.04
N ARG A 70 -3.89 6.51 -21.27
CA ARG A 70 -2.71 5.75 -21.68
C ARG A 70 -2.37 4.69 -20.65
N ARG A 71 -1.93 3.54 -21.15
CA ARG A 71 -1.32 2.51 -20.33
C ARG A 71 -0.03 3.07 -19.73
N THR A 72 0.01 3.21 -18.41
CA THR A 72 1.03 3.94 -17.67
C THR A 72 1.52 3.09 -16.51
N CYS A 73 2.83 2.90 -16.40
CA CYS A 73 3.43 2.26 -15.23
C CYS A 73 3.60 3.30 -14.14
N ILE A 74 2.83 3.22 -13.05
CA ILE A 74 2.79 4.26 -12.01
C ILE A 74 3.51 3.77 -10.77
N SER A 75 4.50 4.54 -10.31
CA SER A 75 5.07 4.44 -8.98
C SER A 75 4.78 5.73 -8.21
N GLY A 76 4.85 5.69 -6.88
CA GLY A 76 4.45 6.85 -6.10
C GLY A 76 3.90 6.47 -4.74
N ASP A 77 3.62 7.49 -3.98
CA ASP A 77 2.86 7.40 -2.74
C ASP A 77 1.75 8.46 -2.74
N HIS A 78 1.19 8.73 -1.57
CA HIS A 78 0.15 9.74 -1.39
C HIS A 78 0.63 11.18 -1.62
N ARG A 79 1.94 11.45 -1.66
CA ARG A 79 2.50 12.80 -1.89
C ARG A 79 2.57 13.10 -3.39
N MET A 80 3.08 12.15 -4.16
CA MET A 80 3.31 12.29 -5.60
C MET A 80 3.24 10.95 -6.30
N ARG A 81 2.51 10.93 -7.42
CA ARG A 81 2.50 9.82 -8.38
C ARG A 81 3.36 10.18 -9.57
N PHE A 82 4.32 9.33 -9.88
CA PHE A 82 5.15 9.38 -11.07
C PHE A 82 4.76 8.21 -11.98
N GLY A 83 4.67 8.44 -13.28
CA GLY A 83 4.30 7.41 -14.22
C GLY A 83 5.14 7.43 -15.49
N MET A 84 5.32 6.26 -16.10
CA MET A 84 5.85 6.12 -17.46
C MET A 84 4.71 5.70 -18.39
N ALA A 85 4.17 6.69 -19.11
CA ALA A 85 3.07 6.50 -20.04
C ALA A 85 3.57 5.93 -21.38
N THR A 86 2.95 4.84 -21.84
CA THR A 86 3.28 4.24 -23.13
C THR A 86 2.79 5.13 -24.29
N THR A 87 3.63 5.28 -25.31
CA THR A 87 3.28 5.98 -26.56
C THR A 87 3.83 5.21 -27.76
N SER A 88 3.44 5.60 -28.98
CA SER A 88 3.93 4.97 -30.22
C SER A 88 5.41 5.23 -30.51
N GLN A 89 6.05 6.21 -29.84
CA GLN A 89 7.45 6.55 -30.04
C GLN A 89 8.31 6.08 -28.88
N ALA A 90 8.16 6.73 -27.72
CA ALA A 90 8.92 6.44 -26.51
C ALA A 90 8.04 6.67 -25.28
N PRO A 91 8.28 5.95 -24.17
CA PRO A 91 7.60 6.22 -22.92
C PRO A 91 7.78 7.68 -22.48
N VAL A 92 6.69 8.30 -22.01
CA VAL A 92 6.68 9.69 -21.57
C VAL A 92 6.49 9.73 -20.06
N PRO A 93 7.38 10.41 -19.30
CA PRO A 93 7.18 10.59 -17.88
C PRO A 93 5.99 11.52 -17.62
N VAL A 94 5.14 11.12 -16.67
CA VAL A 94 3.97 11.85 -16.22
C VAL A 94 3.95 11.94 -14.70
N ILE A 95 3.26 12.94 -14.18
CA ILE A 95 3.20 13.25 -12.76
C ILE A 95 1.79 13.69 -12.36
N ALA A 96 1.42 13.40 -11.11
CA ALA A 96 0.35 14.07 -10.39
C ALA A 96 0.76 14.23 -8.92
N TYR A 97 0.60 15.41 -8.34
CA TYR A 97 0.66 15.59 -6.89
C TYR A 97 -0.60 15.04 -6.20
N ARG A 98 -0.58 14.99 -4.86
CA ARG A 98 -1.63 14.42 -4.01
C ARG A 98 -3.05 14.83 -4.41
N PHE A 99 -3.25 16.12 -4.68
CA PHE A 99 -4.58 16.69 -4.95
C PHE A 99 -4.78 17.05 -6.42
N ASP A 100 -3.86 16.65 -7.30
CA ASP A 100 -4.03 16.85 -8.74
C ASP A 100 -5.17 15.97 -9.25
N GLN A 101 -6.02 16.56 -10.09
CA GLN A 101 -7.19 15.92 -10.64
C GLN A 101 -6.82 14.89 -11.72
N GLU A 102 -5.74 15.14 -12.47
CA GLU A 102 -5.28 14.35 -13.61
C GLU A 102 -3.75 14.28 -13.66
N MET A 103 -3.20 13.21 -14.25
CA MET A 103 -1.76 13.18 -14.54
C MET A 103 -1.43 14.06 -15.74
N GLN A 104 -0.27 14.72 -15.69
CA GLN A 104 0.24 15.58 -16.75
C GLN A 104 1.66 15.19 -17.10
N ARG A 105 2.12 15.59 -18.29
CA ARG A 105 3.48 15.34 -18.74
C ARG A 105 4.50 16.05 -17.84
N LEU A 106 5.54 15.31 -17.45
CA LEU A 106 6.72 15.85 -16.80
C LEU A 106 7.81 16.12 -17.85
N HIS A 107 8.08 17.39 -18.13
CA HIS A 107 9.12 17.78 -19.08
C HIS A 107 10.50 17.76 -18.42
N GLY A 108 11.54 17.40 -19.18
CA GLY A 108 12.93 17.40 -18.69
C GLY A 108 13.36 16.13 -17.93
N ALA A 109 12.42 15.25 -17.56
CA ALA A 109 12.73 13.97 -16.95
C ALA A 109 12.93 12.86 -18.00
N CYS A 110 13.73 11.84 -17.64
CA CYS A 110 13.94 10.57 -18.34
C CYS A 110 14.44 10.62 -19.81
N ALA A 111 14.49 11.77 -20.48
CA ALA A 111 15.04 11.94 -21.84
C ALA A 111 14.56 10.90 -22.89
N GLY A 112 13.35 10.34 -22.72
CA GLY A 112 12.80 9.29 -23.61
C GLY A 112 13.39 7.89 -23.41
N THR A 113 14.07 7.64 -22.30
CA THR A 113 14.75 6.37 -21.97
C THR A 113 14.20 5.73 -20.69
N ALA A 114 14.83 4.63 -20.26
CA ALA A 114 14.50 3.97 -19.01
C ALA A 114 14.78 4.87 -17.80
N CYS A 115 13.78 4.98 -16.91
CA CYS A 115 13.92 5.64 -15.62
C CYS A 115 13.05 4.94 -14.57
N LEU A 116 13.45 5.05 -13.31
CA LEU A 116 12.72 4.52 -12.16
C LEU A 116 12.67 5.59 -11.07
N TYR A 117 11.46 5.85 -10.58
CA TYR A 117 11.22 6.73 -9.42
C TYR A 117 10.89 5.88 -8.19
N SER A 118 11.64 6.08 -7.11
CA SER A 118 11.28 5.61 -5.78
C SER A 118 10.67 6.75 -4.97
N ALA A 119 9.40 6.60 -4.60
CA ALA A 119 8.71 7.53 -3.72
C ALA A 119 9.29 7.53 -2.31
N GLU A 120 9.70 6.36 -1.83
CA GLU A 120 10.19 6.17 -0.47
C GLU A 120 11.46 6.99 -0.19
N GLN A 121 12.43 7.01 -1.13
CA GLN A 121 13.62 7.86 -1.03
C GLN A 121 13.48 9.22 -1.72
N ASP A 122 12.37 9.46 -2.44
CA ASP A 122 12.20 10.58 -3.37
C ASP A 122 13.36 10.71 -4.38
N VAL A 123 13.73 9.59 -5.02
CA VAL A 123 14.86 9.48 -5.95
C VAL A 123 14.41 9.03 -7.34
N LEU A 124 14.93 9.68 -8.37
CA LEU A 124 14.74 9.34 -9.78
C LEU A 124 16.07 8.91 -10.37
N VAL A 125 16.15 7.66 -10.83
CA VAL A 125 17.29 7.13 -11.57
C VAL A 125 16.95 7.12 -13.06
N THR A 126 17.86 7.62 -13.89
CA THR A 126 17.67 7.80 -15.33
C THR A 126 18.83 7.21 -16.11
N MET A 127 18.53 6.69 -17.30
CA MET A 127 19.54 6.34 -18.29
C MET A 127 19.79 7.53 -19.22
N GLN A 128 21.02 8.04 -19.30
CA GLN A 128 21.36 9.21 -20.12
C GLN A 128 22.37 8.88 -21.20
N GLN A 129 22.23 9.51 -22.37
CA GLN A 129 23.17 9.31 -23.47
C GLN A 129 24.47 10.06 -23.16
N ILE A 130 25.56 9.32 -22.98
CA ILE A 130 26.90 9.84 -22.61
C ILE A 130 27.88 9.81 -23.81
N GLY A 131 27.43 9.29 -24.95
CA GLY A 131 28.17 9.24 -26.21
C GLY A 131 27.28 8.77 -27.37
N PRO A 132 27.81 8.66 -28.60
CA PRO A 132 27.00 8.31 -29.77
C PRO A 132 26.27 6.97 -29.64
N PHE A 133 26.87 6.01 -28.91
CA PHE A 133 26.36 4.65 -28.73
C PHE A 133 26.42 4.18 -27.27
N ALA A 134 26.62 5.09 -26.32
CA ALA A 134 26.84 4.74 -24.92
C ALA A 134 25.84 5.46 -24.01
N TRP A 135 25.36 4.71 -23.03
CA TRP A 135 24.41 5.17 -22.01
C TRP A 135 25.06 5.09 -20.63
N GLY A 136 24.76 6.05 -19.76
CA GLY A 136 25.24 6.10 -18.39
C GLY A 136 24.09 6.33 -17.41
N VAL A 137 24.29 5.93 -16.16
CA VAL A 137 23.29 6.08 -15.11
C VAL A 137 23.50 7.38 -14.34
N VAL A 138 22.41 8.13 -14.18
CA VAL A 138 22.36 9.40 -13.45
C VAL A 138 21.18 9.40 -12.50
N ALA A 139 21.38 9.84 -11.27
CA ALA A 139 20.35 9.89 -10.25
C ALA A 139 20.17 11.29 -9.67
N TYR A 140 18.92 11.56 -9.29
CA TYR A 140 18.45 12.81 -8.71
C TYR A 140 17.68 12.47 -7.43
N GLY A 141 18.08 13.04 -6.30
CA GLY A 141 17.35 13.01 -5.04
C GLY A 141 16.46 14.25 -4.88
N ASN A 142 15.56 14.21 -3.89
CA ASN A 142 14.57 15.25 -3.63
C ASN A 142 13.77 15.63 -4.89
N VAL A 143 13.39 14.61 -5.68
CA VAL A 143 12.75 14.79 -6.99
C VAL A 143 11.49 15.64 -6.87
N SER A 144 10.69 15.43 -5.83
CA SER A 144 9.47 16.20 -5.58
C SER A 144 9.70 17.72 -5.47
N GLN A 145 10.90 18.14 -5.03
CA GLN A 145 11.33 19.53 -4.91
C GLN A 145 12.02 20.08 -6.16
N ARG A 146 12.38 19.22 -7.12
CA ARG A 146 13.01 19.60 -8.40
C ARG A 146 11.99 19.90 -9.49
N ILE A 147 10.70 19.82 -9.17
CA ILE A 147 9.62 19.96 -10.15
C ILE A 147 8.94 21.31 -9.92
N SER A 148 8.84 22.07 -11.00
CA SER A 148 8.19 23.38 -11.01
C SER A 148 7.06 23.41 -12.03
N ARG A 149 6.00 24.15 -11.72
CA ARG A 149 4.90 24.39 -12.65
C ARG A 149 5.11 25.72 -13.35
N VAL A 150 5.19 25.70 -14.67
CA VAL A 150 5.42 26.89 -15.50
C VAL A 150 4.27 27.06 -16.47
N THR A 151 3.72 28.26 -16.55
CA THR A 151 2.72 28.63 -17.57
C THR A 151 3.43 29.15 -18.80
N GLY A 152 3.23 28.46 -19.92
CA GLY A 152 3.77 28.87 -21.22
C GLY A 152 3.08 30.12 -21.77
N SER A 153 3.66 30.69 -22.82
CA SER A 153 3.09 31.82 -23.56
C SER A 153 1.75 31.48 -24.24
N ASP A 154 1.47 30.20 -24.42
CA ASP A 154 0.19 29.65 -24.89
C ASP A 154 -0.88 29.54 -23.80
N GLY A 155 -0.56 29.94 -22.57
CA GLY A 155 -1.45 29.85 -21.41
C GLY A 155 -1.55 28.45 -20.82
N LEU A 156 -0.86 27.45 -21.40
CA LEU A 156 -0.85 26.08 -20.89
C LEU A 156 0.23 25.93 -19.81
N SER A 157 -0.19 25.43 -18.66
CA SER A 157 0.72 25.08 -17.58
C SER A 157 1.36 23.71 -17.79
N ARG A 158 2.64 23.58 -17.45
CA ARG A 158 3.44 22.37 -17.63
C ARG A 158 4.29 22.12 -16.39
N TYR A 159 4.51 20.85 -16.07
CA TYR A 159 5.51 20.47 -15.08
C TYR A 159 6.88 20.32 -15.73
N ILE A 160 7.88 20.97 -15.15
CA ILE A 160 9.28 20.95 -15.61
C ILE A 160 10.15 20.43 -14.47
N PHE A 161 10.88 19.36 -14.76
CA PHE A 161 11.89 18.78 -13.89
C PHE A 161 13.25 19.46 -14.12
N ASP A 162 13.85 19.95 -13.03
CA ASP A 162 15.21 20.50 -13.05
C ASP A 162 16.26 19.38 -13.05
N ASN A 163 16.73 19.06 -14.26
CA ASN A 163 17.74 18.03 -14.52
C ASN A 163 19.18 18.57 -14.59
N ARG A 164 19.43 19.86 -14.31
CA ARG A 164 20.71 20.53 -14.57
C ARG A 164 21.86 20.04 -13.69
N LEU A 165 21.56 19.75 -12.42
CA LEU A 165 22.54 19.33 -11.42
C LEU A 165 22.13 17.96 -10.85
N PRO A 166 22.67 16.85 -11.38
CA PRO A 166 22.45 15.54 -10.81
C PRO A 166 23.12 15.42 -9.43
N ASP A 167 22.49 14.69 -8.52
CA ASP A 167 23.08 14.38 -7.20
C ASP A 167 24.11 13.25 -7.31
N TYR A 168 23.94 12.38 -8.30
CA TYR A 168 24.88 11.29 -8.56
C TYR A 168 24.97 10.95 -10.04
N GLU A 169 26.20 10.63 -10.46
CA GLU A 169 26.51 10.16 -11.80
C GLU A 169 27.44 8.96 -11.69
N LEU A 170 27.06 7.86 -12.35
CA LEU A 170 27.88 6.65 -12.34
C LEU A 170 29.14 6.86 -13.18
N LYS A 171 30.22 7.23 -12.50
CA LYS A 171 31.51 7.56 -13.08
C LYS A 171 32.62 6.73 -12.43
N LYS A 172 33.67 6.52 -13.20
CA LYS A 172 34.96 6.04 -12.70
C LYS A 172 35.60 7.13 -11.83
N GLU A 173 36.56 6.78 -10.98
CA GLU A 173 37.32 7.78 -10.19
C GLU A 173 37.99 8.85 -11.07
N SER A 174 38.33 8.50 -12.33
CA SER A 174 38.85 9.45 -13.33
C SER A 174 37.84 10.50 -13.83
N GLY A 175 36.57 10.43 -13.42
CA GLY A 175 35.49 11.32 -13.86
C GLY A 175 34.77 10.91 -15.15
N HIS A 176 35.23 9.85 -15.83
CA HIS A 176 34.56 9.34 -17.03
C HIS A 176 33.33 8.50 -16.68
N TYR A 177 32.25 8.68 -17.43
CA TYR A 177 31.05 7.83 -17.29
C TYR A 177 31.34 6.37 -17.61
N ILE A 178 30.55 5.50 -16.99
CA ILE A 178 30.54 4.07 -17.28
C ILE A 178 29.37 3.77 -18.22
N TRP A 179 29.65 2.96 -19.24
CA TRP A 179 28.62 2.45 -20.14
C TRP A 179 27.79 1.37 -19.42
N SER A 180 26.48 1.60 -19.35
CA SER A 180 25.50 0.75 -18.68
C SER A 180 24.29 0.53 -19.59
N SER A 181 23.71 -0.67 -19.55
CA SER A 181 22.52 -1.02 -20.34
C SER A 181 21.32 -1.40 -19.49
N ALA A 182 21.54 -1.71 -18.20
CA ALA A 182 20.49 -2.06 -17.25
C ALA A 182 20.77 -1.49 -15.86
N PHE A 183 19.71 -1.16 -15.13
CA PHE A 183 19.75 -0.86 -13.70
C PHE A 183 18.44 -1.29 -13.04
N ALA A 184 18.46 -1.46 -11.72
CA ALA A 184 17.27 -1.67 -10.91
C ALA A 184 17.42 -1.02 -9.53
N LEU A 185 16.29 -0.64 -8.94
CA LEU A 185 16.22 -0.14 -7.56
C LEU A 185 15.63 -1.24 -6.66
N SER A 186 16.09 -1.29 -5.40
CA SER A 186 15.36 -1.98 -4.34
C SER A 186 13.97 -1.36 -4.16
N GLU A 187 13.00 -2.10 -3.61
CA GLU A 187 11.63 -1.58 -3.44
C GLU A 187 11.60 -0.33 -2.55
N ASN A 188 12.44 -0.29 -1.52
CA ASN A 188 12.61 0.86 -0.66
C ASN A 188 13.44 2.00 -1.27
N GLY A 189 13.94 1.85 -2.50
CA GLY A 189 14.74 2.82 -3.24
C GLY A 189 16.17 3.06 -2.75
N ARG A 190 16.58 2.47 -1.62
CA ARG A 190 17.88 2.75 -1.00
C ARG A 190 19.05 2.21 -1.81
N TRP A 191 18.87 1.10 -2.51
CA TRP A 191 19.95 0.42 -3.22
C TRP A 191 19.68 0.42 -4.72
N LEU A 192 20.64 0.93 -5.47
CA LEU A 192 20.67 0.87 -6.92
C LEU A 192 21.69 -0.17 -7.35
N VAL A 193 21.28 -1.12 -8.19
CA VAL A 193 22.20 -2.03 -8.87
C VAL A 193 22.28 -1.66 -10.34
N VAL A 194 23.49 -1.62 -10.88
CA VAL A 194 23.75 -1.20 -12.26
C VAL A 194 24.66 -2.20 -12.97
N GLU A 195 24.32 -2.52 -14.21
CA GLU A 195 25.21 -3.24 -15.11
C GLU A 195 26.37 -2.35 -15.55
N LEU A 196 27.60 -2.87 -15.43
CA LEU A 196 28.77 -2.29 -16.06
C LEU A 196 29.04 -3.13 -17.31
N ASN A 197 28.76 -2.59 -18.51
CA ASN A 197 28.86 -3.36 -19.76
C ASN A 197 30.23 -4.05 -19.86
N GLU A 198 30.22 -5.37 -20.10
CA GLU A 198 31.39 -6.26 -20.15
C GLU A 198 32.21 -6.38 -18.84
N ARG A 199 31.84 -5.66 -17.78
CA ARG A 199 32.63 -5.46 -16.56
C ARG A 199 31.88 -5.83 -15.27
N GLY A 200 30.80 -6.59 -15.38
CA GLY A 200 30.04 -7.09 -14.24
C GLY A 200 28.96 -6.13 -13.76
N VAL A 201 28.78 -6.02 -12.45
CA VAL A 201 27.75 -5.16 -11.84
C VAL A 201 28.31 -4.33 -10.69
N ALA A 202 27.69 -3.18 -10.43
CA ALA A 202 27.94 -2.36 -9.27
C ALA A 202 26.67 -2.16 -8.45
N VAL A 203 26.86 -1.94 -7.16
CA VAL A 203 25.83 -1.42 -6.25
C VAL A 203 26.17 0.01 -5.87
N VAL A 204 25.14 0.84 -5.75
CA VAL A 204 25.20 2.20 -5.26
C VAL A 204 24.23 2.32 -4.08
N ASP A 205 24.74 2.78 -2.94
CA ASP A 205 23.91 3.25 -1.83
C ASP A 205 23.39 4.64 -2.19
N MET A 206 22.09 4.77 -2.41
CA MET A 206 21.46 6.03 -2.82
C MET A 206 21.40 7.07 -1.71
N ALA A 207 21.58 6.67 -0.45
CA ALA A 207 21.63 7.62 0.66
C ALA A 207 23.01 8.30 0.78
N SER A 208 24.08 7.57 0.50
CA SER A 208 25.46 8.08 0.59
C SER A 208 26.11 8.38 -0.77
N PHE A 209 25.45 7.97 -1.87
CA PHE A 209 25.97 7.98 -3.24
C PHE A 209 27.33 7.28 -3.39
N THR A 210 27.56 6.24 -2.57
CA THR A 210 28.78 5.44 -2.65
C THR A 210 28.57 4.21 -3.52
N ALA A 211 29.49 3.99 -4.47
CA ALA A 211 29.40 2.90 -5.41
C ALA A 211 30.51 1.86 -5.21
N ARG A 212 30.14 0.59 -5.34
CA ARG A 212 31.02 -0.57 -5.23
C ARG A 212 30.79 -1.49 -6.42
N GLN A 213 31.83 -1.76 -7.20
CA GLN A 213 31.84 -2.83 -8.19
C GLN A 213 31.87 -4.17 -7.45
N LEU A 214 30.89 -5.02 -7.71
CA LEU A 214 30.73 -6.31 -7.03
C LEU A 214 31.45 -7.43 -7.78
N THR A 215 31.40 -7.38 -9.10
CA THR A 215 32.01 -8.36 -10.01
C THR A 215 32.72 -7.67 -11.16
N VAL A 216 33.69 -8.35 -11.76
CA VAL A 216 34.42 -7.88 -12.96
C VAL A 216 34.05 -8.65 -14.23
N GLU A 217 33.32 -9.76 -14.08
CA GLU A 217 32.89 -10.62 -15.18
C GLU A 217 31.50 -10.19 -15.65
N GLY A 218 31.40 -9.64 -16.86
CA GLY A 218 30.15 -9.26 -17.51
C GLY A 218 29.87 -10.01 -18.81
N GLY A 219 28.65 -9.86 -19.34
CA GLY A 219 28.28 -10.37 -20.66
C GLY A 219 29.05 -9.68 -21.79
N ARG A 220 29.28 -10.39 -22.91
CA ARG A 220 30.00 -9.87 -24.07
C ARG A 220 29.03 -9.17 -25.03
N TYR A 221 29.41 -8.00 -25.53
CA TYR A 221 28.60 -7.21 -26.47
C TYR A 221 29.25 -7.20 -27.87
N GLY A 222 28.45 -6.92 -28.91
CA GLY A 222 28.92 -6.77 -30.29
C GLY A 222 29.04 -8.05 -31.11
N PHE A 223 28.44 -9.17 -30.66
CA PHE A 223 28.54 -10.48 -31.34
C PHE A 223 27.19 -11.02 -31.84
N GLY A 224 26.13 -10.19 -31.87
CA GLY A 224 24.81 -10.57 -32.38
C GLY A 224 23.96 -11.42 -31.42
N ARG A 225 24.43 -11.60 -30.18
CA ARG A 225 23.70 -12.20 -29.04
C ARG A 225 23.93 -11.38 -27.78
N ASP A 226 23.83 -10.07 -27.92
CA ASP A 226 24.11 -9.14 -26.84
C ASP A 226 23.11 -9.37 -25.69
N PRO A 227 23.57 -9.34 -24.43
CA PRO A 227 22.72 -9.57 -23.29
C PRO A 227 21.71 -8.42 -23.13
N GLN A 228 20.47 -8.78 -22.82
CA GLN A 228 19.47 -7.84 -22.32
C GLN A 228 19.32 -8.13 -20.83
N THR A 229 20.20 -7.52 -20.04
CA THR A 229 20.32 -7.77 -18.62
C THR A 229 19.12 -7.21 -17.85
N GLU A 230 18.64 -7.99 -16.88
CA GLU A 230 17.65 -7.58 -15.89
C GLU A 230 18.21 -7.82 -14.49
N LEU A 231 17.96 -6.88 -13.59
CA LEU A 231 18.58 -6.83 -12.28
C LEU A 231 17.52 -6.72 -11.19
N ALA A 232 17.83 -7.25 -10.00
CA ALA A 232 17.10 -6.95 -8.77
C ALA A 232 18.06 -6.92 -7.60
N ILE A 233 17.70 -6.18 -6.55
CA ILE A 233 18.47 -6.06 -5.32
C ILE A 233 17.53 -6.03 -4.12
N THR A 234 17.94 -6.68 -3.04
CA THR A 234 17.18 -6.70 -1.78
C THR A 234 17.17 -5.33 -1.10
N ASN A 235 16.15 -5.07 -0.29
CA ASN A 235 15.99 -3.81 0.46
C ASN A 235 17.15 -3.51 1.44
N ASP A 236 17.88 -4.53 1.88
CA ASP A 236 19.09 -4.41 2.70
C ASP A 236 20.39 -4.29 1.88
N GLY A 237 20.32 -4.39 0.56
CA GLY A 237 21.45 -4.28 -0.37
C GLY A 237 22.39 -5.49 -0.38
N LYS A 238 22.05 -6.57 0.32
CA LYS A 238 22.94 -7.72 0.54
C LYS A 238 22.89 -8.79 -0.53
N THR A 239 21.87 -8.78 -1.40
CA THR A 239 21.74 -9.77 -2.45
C THR A 239 21.34 -9.12 -3.76
N VAL A 240 22.04 -9.48 -4.84
CA VAL A 240 21.75 -9.05 -6.21
C VAL A 240 21.39 -10.27 -7.05
N MET A 241 20.32 -10.15 -7.83
CA MET A 241 19.99 -11.09 -8.91
C MET A 241 20.35 -10.45 -10.25
N VAL A 242 21.08 -11.19 -11.08
CA VAL A 242 21.36 -10.84 -12.48
C VAL A 242 20.75 -11.91 -13.36
N THR A 243 19.89 -11.50 -14.28
CA THR A 243 19.27 -12.38 -15.25
C THR A 243 19.00 -11.65 -16.57
N GLY A 244 18.15 -12.19 -17.43
CA GLY A 244 17.79 -11.56 -18.69
C GLY A 244 17.84 -12.52 -19.87
N ASN A 245 17.75 -11.94 -21.07
CA ASN A 245 17.98 -12.64 -22.33
C ASN A 245 19.49 -12.66 -22.63
N ASN A 246 20.06 -13.83 -22.94
CA ASN A 246 21.50 -14.05 -23.13
C ASN A 246 22.42 -13.58 -21.96
N ALA A 247 21.85 -13.26 -20.79
CA ALA A 247 22.58 -12.73 -19.63
C ALA A 247 22.89 -13.82 -18.58
N GLY A 248 22.33 -15.03 -18.73
CA GLY A 248 22.45 -16.11 -17.74
C GLY A 248 21.55 -15.88 -16.51
N SER A 249 21.90 -16.51 -15.40
CA SER A 249 21.22 -16.32 -14.11
C SER A 249 22.21 -16.45 -12.97
N ARG A 250 22.43 -15.36 -12.23
CA ARG A 250 23.45 -15.27 -11.19
C ARG A 250 22.87 -14.60 -9.94
N VAL A 251 23.16 -15.16 -8.78
CA VAL A 251 22.89 -14.50 -7.48
C VAL A 251 24.22 -14.14 -6.83
N ILE A 252 24.37 -12.87 -6.45
CA ILE A 252 25.59 -12.31 -5.85
C ILE A 252 25.27 -11.93 -4.40
N SER A 253 26.12 -12.36 -3.47
CA SER A 253 26.03 -11.99 -2.06
C SER A 253 27.00 -10.84 -1.75
N VAL A 254 26.45 -9.71 -1.33
CA VAL A 254 27.18 -8.49 -0.99
C VAL A 254 27.48 -8.49 0.50
N THR A 255 28.75 -8.68 0.85
CA THR A 255 29.27 -8.56 2.22
C THR A 255 30.01 -7.23 2.39
N ASP A 256 30.27 -6.83 3.64
CA ASP A 256 31.03 -5.59 3.92
C ASP A 256 32.49 -5.67 3.44
N SER A 257 33.02 -6.89 3.28
CA SER A 257 34.41 -7.16 2.92
C SER A 257 34.66 -7.26 1.41
N CYS A 258 33.62 -7.30 0.58
CA CYS A 258 33.75 -7.57 -0.85
C CYS A 258 33.48 -6.37 -1.75
N GLY A 259 33.89 -6.47 -3.01
CA GLY A 259 33.78 -5.42 -4.01
C GLY A 259 34.92 -4.41 -3.94
N GLN A 260 34.90 -3.47 -4.88
CA GLN A 260 35.96 -2.47 -5.03
C GLN A 260 35.41 -1.14 -5.56
N ARG A 261 36.26 -0.12 -5.53
CA ARG A 261 35.98 1.19 -6.14
C ARG A 261 35.98 1.10 -7.67
N LEU A 262 35.25 2.01 -8.31
CA LEU A 262 35.12 2.09 -9.77
C LEU A 262 36.37 2.72 -10.42
N MET A 263 37.41 1.92 -10.61
CA MET A 263 38.69 2.35 -11.21
C MET A 263 38.65 2.40 -12.75
N TYR A 264 39.72 2.93 -13.37
CA TYR A 264 39.77 3.25 -14.80
C TYR A 264 39.42 2.07 -15.74
N ASP A 265 39.98 0.90 -15.49
CA ASP A 265 39.82 -0.29 -16.33
C ASP A 265 38.66 -1.20 -15.88
N LEU A 266 38.06 -0.92 -14.71
CA LEU A 266 37.07 -1.77 -14.03
C LEU A 266 37.57 -3.22 -13.87
N GLY A 267 38.89 -3.42 -13.85
CA GLY A 267 39.56 -4.70 -13.62
C GLY A 267 39.78 -4.95 -12.13
N VAL A 268 40.20 -6.16 -11.76
CA VAL A 268 40.44 -6.50 -10.35
C VAL A 268 41.63 -5.70 -9.82
N LEU A 269 41.39 -4.94 -8.75
CA LEU A 269 42.44 -4.17 -8.10
C LEU A 269 43.28 -5.07 -7.18
N PRO A 270 44.59 -4.82 -7.06
CA PRO A 270 45.44 -5.53 -6.10
C PRO A 270 44.86 -5.46 -4.68
N GLY A 271 44.70 -6.62 -4.04
CA GLY A 271 44.18 -6.74 -2.68
C GLY A 271 42.66 -6.61 -2.54
N SER A 272 41.92 -6.43 -3.63
CA SER A 272 40.45 -6.42 -3.59
C SER A 272 39.87 -7.83 -3.67
N VAL A 273 38.80 -8.07 -2.93
CA VAL A 273 38.04 -9.32 -2.92
C VAL A 273 36.72 -9.07 -3.62
N MET A 274 36.44 -9.73 -4.75
CA MET A 274 35.13 -9.58 -5.42
C MET A 274 34.03 -10.31 -4.66
N CYS A 275 32.79 -9.86 -4.82
CA CYS A 275 31.67 -10.45 -4.10
C CYS A 275 31.39 -11.86 -4.61
N PRO A 276 31.19 -12.83 -3.70
CA PRO A 276 30.93 -14.20 -4.09
C PRO A 276 29.55 -14.34 -4.74
N PHE A 277 29.43 -15.26 -5.68
CA PHE A 277 28.21 -15.48 -6.44
C PHE A 277 28.02 -16.95 -6.80
N ILE A 278 26.78 -17.30 -7.14
CA ILE A 278 26.41 -18.59 -7.73
C ILE A 278 25.81 -18.35 -9.12
N ASP A 279 26.31 -19.11 -10.10
CA ASP A 279 25.79 -19.12 -11.46
C ASP A 279 24.77 -20.24 -11.69
N GLY A 280 23.98 -20.06 -12.74
CA GLY A 280 22.99 -21.03 -13.21
C GLY A 280 21.84 -21.26 -12.24
N VAL A 281 21.53 -20.28 -11.37
CA VAL A 281 20.48 -20.39 -10.34
C VAL A 281 19.13 -20.82 -10.93
N VAL A 282 18.75 -20.25 -12.09
CA VAL A 282 17.51 -20.60 -12.79
C VAL A 282 17.68 -21.88 -13.61
N SER A 283 18.78 -22.01 -14.36
CA SER A 283 19.00 -23.15 -15.27
C SER A 283 19.10 -24.49 -14.54
N ARG A 284 19.38 -24.50 -13.22
CA ARG A 284 19.33 -25.70 -12.36
C ARG A 284 17.94 -26.34 -12.33
N PHE A 285 16.87 -25.55 -12.44
CA PHE A 285 15.48 -26.00 -12.34
C PHE A 285 14.76 -26.06 -13.69
N VAL A 286 15.38 -25.50 -14.74
CA VAL A 286 14.75 -25.34 -16.06
C VAL A 286 15.66 -25.93 -17.14
N PRO A 287 15.41 -27.17 -17.58
CA PRO A 287 16.05 -27.73 -18.76
C PRO A 287 15.79 -26.86 -20.00
N ASN A 288 16.77 -26.73 -20.89
CA ASN A 288 16.69 -25.89 -22.10
C ASN A 288 16.34 -24.41 -21.83
N PHE A 289 16.82 -23.88 -20.71
CA PHE A 289 16.71 -22.47 -20.35
C PHE A 289 17.07 -21.54 -21.53
N HIS A 290 16.17 -20.61 -21.84
CA HIS A 290 16.37 -19.62 -22.89
C HIS A 290 16.57 -18.22 -22.31
N SER A 291 15.63 -17.76 -21.49
CA SER A 291 15.67 -16.43 -20.88
C SER A 291 14.97 -16.43 -19.53
N ALA A 292 15.34 -15.47 -18.68
CA ALA A 292 14.65 -15.20 -17.43
C ALA A 292 14.47 -13.70 -17.28
N HIS A 293 13.30 -13.31 -16.79
CA HIS A 293 12.80 -11.95 -16.75
C HIS A 293 12.16 -11.68 -15.39
N ASN A 294 12.05 -10.43 -15.00
CA ASN A 294 11.36 -9.96 -13.80
C ASN A 294 11.89 -10.57 -12.52
N PRO A 295 13.20 -10.51 -12.27
CA PRO A 295 13.67 -10.84 -10.95
C PRO A 295 13.03 -9.88 -9.93
N ARG A 296 12.35 -10.42 -8.92
CA ARG A 296 11.82 -9.65 -7.78
C ARG A 296 12.04 -10.42 -6.50
N PHE A 297 12.79 -9.83 -5.58
CA PHE A 297 12.92 -10.35 -4.22
C PHE A 297 11.63 -10.11 -3.43
N ASN A 298 11.33 -11.01 -2.51
CA ASN A 298 10.34 -10.74 -1.46
C ASN A 298 10.87 -9.71 -0.46
N ASP A 299 9.99 -9.20 0.39
CA ASP A 299 10.31 -8.13 1.36
C ASP A 299 11.51 -8.51 2.27
N SER A 300 11.62 -9.79 2.67
CA SER A 300 12.71 -10.29 3.52
C SER A 300 14.03 -10.56 2.77
N GLY A 301 14.01 -10.55 1.43
CA GLY A 301 15.17 -10.83 0.60
C GLY A 301 15.67 -12.28 0.65
N ASP A 302 14.87 -13.22 1.16
CA ASP A 302 15.21 -14.64 1.27
C ASP A 302 14.66 -15.50 0.13
N ALA A 303 13.77 -14.95 -0.69
CA ALA A 303 13.28 -15.59 -1.91
C ALA A 303 13.25 -14.61 -3.08
N VAL A 304 13.45 -15.12 -4.29
CA VAL A 304 13.39 -14.36 -5.54
C VAL A 304 12.42 -15.04 -6.49
N SER A 305 11.46 -14.26 -6.99
CA SER A 305 10.56 -14.65 -8.07
C SER A 305 11.17 -14.26 -9.41
N VAL A 306 11.08 -15.16 -10.40
CA VAL A 306 11.61 -14.94 -11.75
C VAL A 306 10.68 -15.60 -12.76
N SER A 307 10.32 -14.91 -13.84
CA SER A 307 9.61 -15.47 -14.99
C SER A 307 10.61 -16.06 -15.98
N VAL A 308 10.48 -17.33 -16.34
CA VAL A 308 11.48 -18.09 -17.08
C VAL A 308 10.87 -18.69 -18.35
N SER A 309 11.61 -18.62 -19.45
CA SER A 309 11.27 -19.28 -20.71
C SER A 309 12.29 -20.38 -21.03
N ALA A 310 11.79 -21.49 -21.57
CA ALA A 310 12.60 -22.59 -22.08
C ALA A 310 12.31 -22.79 -23.57
N TRP A 311 13.31 -23.21 -24.34
CA TRP A 311 13.13 -23.49 -25.76
C TRP A 311 12.07 -24.58 -25.97
N GLY A 312 10.98 -24.23 -26.65
CA GLY A 312 9.85 -25.14 -26.92
C GLY A 312 8.94 -25.44 -25.74
N GLY A 313 9.09 -24.73 -24.61
CA GLY A 313 8.26 -24.89 -23.40
C GLY A 313 7.29 -23.73 -23.15
N SER A 314 6.34 -23.94 -22.24
CA SER A 314 5.53 -22.88 -21.64
C SER A 314 6.39 -21.96 -20.76
N MET A 315 5.98 -20.69 -20.66
CA MET A 315 6.60 -19.79 -19.69
C MET A 315 6.21 -20.21 -18.27
N LYS A 316 7.16 -20.13 -17.34
CA LYS A 316 6.94 -20.45 -15.93
C LYS A 316 7.35 -19.29 -15.04
N ARG A 317 6.74 -19.17 -13.87
CA ARG A 317 7.25 -18.34 -12.78
C ARG A 317 7.84 -19.26 -11.72
N LEU A 318 9.11 -19.07 -11.41
CA LEU A 318 9.81 -19.77 -10.34
C LEU A 318 9.87 -18.88 -9.12
N LEU A 319 9.69 -19.46 -7.94
CA LEU A 319 10.06 -18.86 -6.66
C LEU A 319 11.23 -19.66 -6.09
N ILE A 320 12.39 -19.02 -5.99
CA ILE A 320 13.64 -19.64 -5.56
C ILE A 320 14.01 -19.06 -4.20
N GLY A 321 14.20 -19.93 -3.21
CA GLY A 321 14.61 -19.56 -1.86
C GLY A 321 16.12 -19.71 -1.65
N LYS A 322 16.64 -18.91 -0.74
CA LYS A 322 18.00 -19.09 -0.21
C LYS A 322 18.15 -20.46 0.48
N PRO A 323 19.39 -20.97 0.61
CA PRO A 323 19.65 -22.23 1.31
C PRO A 323 19.08 -22.23 2.73
N GLY A 324 18.43 -23.33 3.12
CA GLY A 324 17.89 -23.51 4.48
C GLY A 324 16.66 -22.65 4.82
N LEU A 325 16.06 -21.96 3.85
CA LEU A 325 14.85 -21.17 4.09
C LEU A 325 13.69 -22.05 4.58
N ALA A 326 13.14 -21.72 5.74
CA ALA A 326 11.93 -22.34 6.26
C ALA A 326 10.71 -21.79 5.51
N VAL A 327 10.18 -22.59 4.58
CA VAL A 327 8.95 -22.23 3.85
C VAL A 327 7.74 -22.58 4.72
N PRO A 328 6.92 -21.60 5.14
CA PRO A 328 5.72 -21.90 5.91
C PRO A 328 4.70 -22.68 5.07
N PRO A 329 3.83 -23.48 5.71
CA PRO A 329 2.78 -24.17 5.00
C PRO A 329 1.79 -23.19 4.36
N ARG A 330 1.35 -23.52 3.14
CA ARG A 330 0.33 -22.75 2.42
C ARG A 330 -0.97 -22.72 3.20
N LEU A 331 -1.52 -21.52 3.43
CA LEU A 331 -2.86 -21.35 4.02
C LEU A 331 -3.93 -21.76 3.01
N GLN A 332 -5.07 -22.28 3.49
CA GLN A 332 -6.24 -22.52 2.63
C GLN A 332 -7.02 -21.22 2.43
N LEU A 333 -7.13 -20.39 3.48
CA LEU A 333 -7.84 -19.12 3.46
C LEU A 333 -7.05 -18.05 4.24
N LEU A 334 -6.77 -16.93 3.59
CA LEU A 334 -6.27 -15.71 4.23
C LEU A 334 -7.23 -14.55 3.92
N SER A 335 -7.67 -13.84 4.95
CA SER A 335 -8.52 -12.66 4.79
C SER A 335 -7.78 -11.38 5.14
N LEU A 336 -7.86 -10.41 4.24
CA LEU A 336 -7.36 -9.05 4.37
C LEU A 336 -8.54 -8.09 4.47
N GLY A 337 -8.33 -6.91 5.01
CA GLY A 337 -9.31 -5.84 4.96
C GLY A 337 -9.38 -4.95 6.18
N ASP A 338 -10.51 -4.27 6.28
CA ASP A 338 -10.83 -3.31 7.33
C ASP A 338 -11.69 -3.91 8.45
N SER A 339 -12.39 -3.05 9.18
CA SER A 339 -13.22 -3.36 10.34
C SER A 339 -14.39 -4.31 10.04
N PHE A 340 -14.97 -4.25 8.83
CA PHE A 340 -16.05 -5.16 8.42
C PHE A 340 -15.54 -6.59 8.22
N VAL A 341 -14.24 -6.75 7.99
CA VAL A 341 -13.57 -8.05 7.88
C VAL A 341 -12.99 -8.50 9.22
N SER A 342 -12.40 -7.58 10.00
CA SER A 342 -11.77 -7.91 11.28
C SER A 342 -12.79 -8.40 12.31
N GLY A 343 -14.02 -7.88 12.25
CA GLY A 343 -15.07 -8.22 13.21
C GLY A 343 -15.25 -7.19 14.32
N GLU A 344 -14.85 -5.94 14.06
CA GLU A 344 -15.33 -4.82 14.86
C GLU A 344 -16.86 -4.83 14.87
N GLY A 345 -17.47 -4.54 16.03
CA GLY A 345 -18.90 -4.77 16.25
C GLY A 345 -19.21 -5.99 17.12
N GLU A 346 -18.19 -6.72 17.54
CA GLU A 346 -18.27 -7.79 18.54
C GLU A 346 -19.00 -7.31 19.82
N THR A 347 -19.84 -8.17 20.37
CA THR A 347 -20.62 -7.92 21.61
C THR A 347 -19.94 -8.47 22.85
N ASP A 348 -18.87 -9.25 22.69
CA ASP A 348 -18.12 -9.90 23.75
C ASP A 348 -16.62 -9.77 23.47
N ASP A 349 -15.95 -8.85 24.16
CA ASP A 349 -14.54 -8.53 23.93
C ASP A 349 -13.61 -9.73 24.15
N THR A 350 -14.04 -10.76 24.88
CA THR A 350 -13.27 -12.00 25.06
C THR A 350 -13.13 -12.81 23.77
N MET A 351 -13.94 -12.49 22.75
CA MET A 351 -13.90 -13.09 21.43
C MET A 351 -12.89 -12.41 20.50
N TYR A 352 -12.35 -11.25 20.86
CA TYR A 352 -11.22 -10.68 20.13
C TYR A 352 -9.95 -11.51 20.34
N PHE A 353 -9.12 -11.60 19.31
CA PHE A 353 -7.80 -12.18 19.45
C PHE A 353 -6.96 -11.33 20.41
N LEU A 354 -6.18 -12.01 21.25
CA LEU A 354 -5.29 -11.37 22.23
C LEU A 354 -4.38 -10.34 21.53
N GLY A 355 -4.29 -9.14 22.09
CA GLY A 355 -3.45 -8.08 21.54
C GLY A 355 -4.04 -7.37 20.31
N THR A 356 -5.32 -7.58 20.00
CA THR A 356 -5.99 -6.86 18.89
C THR A 356 -7.02 -5.84 19.33
N ASP A 357 -7.41 -5.83 20.60
CA ASP A 357 -8.28 -4.82 21.21
C ASP A 357 -7.69 -4.38 22.56
N THR A 358 -6.76 -3.43 22.48
CA THR A 358 -6.00 -2.86 23.59
C THR A 358 -5.87 -1.34 23.38
N GLY A 359 -5.28 -0.61 24.34
CA GLY A 359 -5.09 0.83 24.20
C GLY A 359 -4.25 1.26 22.98
N THR A 360 -3.28 0.45 22.56
CA THR A 360 -2.39 0.77 21.41
C THR A 360 -2.70 -0.04 20.16
N ASP A 361 -3.27 -1.24 20.31
CA ASP A 361 -3.65 -2.11 19.20
C ASP A 361 -5.16 -2.26 19.14
N THR A 362 -5.76 -1.62 18.15
CA THR A 362 -7.22 -1.49 17.98
C THR A 362 -7.73 -2.16 16.70
N CYS A 363 -7.00 -3.14 16.17
CA CYS A 363 -7.41 -3.87 14.97
C CYS A 363 -8.72 -4.64 15.12
N ARG A 364 -9.11 -4.99 16.36
CA ARG A 364 -10.36 -5.66 16.73
C ARG A 364 -10.66 -6.84 15.84
N LEU A 365 -9.76 -7.83 15.87
CA LEU A 365 -9.92 -9.06 15.12
C LEU A 365 -10.73 -10.06 15.96
N SER A 366 -11.96 -10.35 15.58
CA SER A 366 -12.85 -11.29 16.30
C SER A 366 -12.72 -12.71 15.76
N ARG A 367 -12.75 -13.70 16.65
CA ARG A 367 -12.89 -15.14 16.34
C ARG A 367 -14.24 -15.48 15.69
N ARG A 368 -15.24 -14.59 15.80
CA ARG A 368 -16.57 -14.71 15.17
C ARG A 368 -16.71 -13.85 13.92
N SER A 369 -15.64 -13.25 13.42
CA SER A 369 -15.67 -12.58 12.13
C SER A 369 -15.93 -13.59 11.00
N TYR A 370 -16.53 -13.11 9.90
CA TYR A 370 -16.98 -13.98 8.82
C TYR A 370 -15.86 -14.84 8.19
N PRO A 371 -14.57 -14.43 8.13
CA PRO A 371 -13.50 -15.30 7.67
C PRO A 371 -13.37 -16.63 8.43
N PHE A 372 -13.36 -16.56 9.76
CA PHE A 372 -13.22 -17.76 10.61
C PHE A 372 -14.50 -18.61 10.59
N LEU A 373 -15.66 -17.98 10.45
CA LEU A 373 -16.94 -18.68 10.30
C LEU A 373 -17.03 -19.42 8.97
N ILE A 374 -16.57 -18.83 7.86
CA ILE A 374 -16.47 -19.52 6.56
C ILE A 374 -15.57 -20.76 6.70
N ALA A 375 -14.40 -20.62 7.32
CA ALA A 375 -13.50 -21.75 7.53
C ALA A 375 -14.15 -22.87 8.35
N THR A 376 -14.83 -22.52 9.44
CA THR A 376 -15.59 -23.46 10.27
C THR A 376 -16.67 -24.18 9.46
N MET A 377 -17.46 -23.43 8.68
CA MET A 377 -18.56 -23.96 7.87
C MET A 377 -18.09 -24.83 6.69
N THR A 378 -16.85 -24.63 6.22
CA THR A 378 -16.29 -25.35 5.06
C THR A 378 -15.27 -26.43 5.44
N GLY A 379 -15.03 -26.63 6.74
CA GLY A 379 -14.10 -27.65 7.23
C GLY A 379 -12.62 -27.31 7.02
N VAL A 380 -12.28 -26.04 6.81
CA VAL A 380 -10.88 -25.59 6.82
C VAL A 380 -10.39 -25.61 8.25
N VAL A 381 -9.33 -26.39 8.51
CA VAL A 381 -8.77 -26.53 9.87
C VAL A 381 -8.16 -25.22 10.36
N ASP A 382 -8.22 -24.97 11.66
CA ASP A 382 -7.79 -23.73 12.31
C ASP A 382 -6.36 -23.29 11.94
N GLN A 383 -5.44 -24.22 11.70
CA GLN A 383 -4.05 -23.91 11.32
C GLN A 383 -3.90 -23.40 9.88
N GLN A 384 -4.93 -23.56 9.04
CA GLN A 384 -4.94 -23.21 7.62
C GLN A 384 -5.83 -22.01 7.28
N VAL A 385 -6.47 -21.39 8.28
CA VAL A 385 -7.22 -20.15 8.14
C VAL A 385 -6.58 -19.03 8.97
N ARG A 386 -6.39 -17.86 8.36
CA ARG A 386 -5.98 -16.64 9.06
C ARG A 386 -6.75 -15.44 8.54
N SER A 387 -6.92 -14.44 9.39
CA SER A 387 -7.35 -13.11 9.00
C SER A 387 -6.37 -12.12 9.61
N VAL A 388 -5.90 -11.18 8.80
CA VAL A 388 -5.00 -10.10 9.21
C VAL A 388 -5.66 -8.74 8.97
N ALA A 389 -6.98 -8.75 8.76
CA ALA A 389 -7.80 -7.56 8.70
C ALA A 389 -7.66 -6.75 10.00
N CYS A 390 -7.69 -5.43 9.85
CA CYS A 390 -7.50 -4.51 10.95
C CYS A 390 -8.48 -3.35 10.83
N ALA A 391 -9.29 -3.13 11.86
CA ALA A 391 -10.19 -2.00 11.94
C ALA A 391 -9.48 -0.66 11.69
N GLY A 392 -10.01 0.13 10.77
CA GLY A 392 -9.42 1.39 10.30
C GLY A 392 -8.54 1.26 9.05
N ALA A 393 -8.24 0.05 8.59
CA ALA A 393 -7.37 -0.16 7.44
C ALA A 393 -7.87 0.56 6.18
N ARG A 394 -6.92 1.21 5.50
CA ARG A 394 -7.04 1.77 4.16
C ARG A 394 -6.29 0.88 3.16
N ILE A 395 -6.41 1.18 1.87
CA ILE A 395 -5.63 0.49 0.81
C ILE A 395 -4.12 0.50 1.12
N SER A 396 -3.59 1.61 1.65
CA SER A 396 -2.17 1.75 2.02
C SER A 396 -1.72 0.76 3.11
N ASP A 397 -2.58 0.46 4.10
CA ASP A 397 -2.26 -0.53 5.15
C ASP A 397 -2.18 -1.96 4.62
N ILE A 398 -2.64 -2.18 3.38
CA ILE A 398 -2.53 -3.45 2.69
C ILE A 398 -1.29 -3.46 1.78
N SER A 399 -1.09 -2.40 0.99
CA SER A 399 -0.13 -2.40 -0.13
C SER A 399 1.20 -1.70 0.09
N ASP A 400 1.40 -0.96 1.19
CA ASP A 400 2.63 -0.19 1.40
C ASP A 400 3.87 -1.08 1.60
N SER A 401 5.05 -0.49 1.41
CA SER A 401 6.36 -1.12 1.66
C SER A 401 6.60 -1.26 3.17
N PRO A 402 7.03 -2.44 3.69
CA PRO A 402 7.36 -2.60 5.11
C PRO A 402 8.40 -1.61 5.63
N ASP A 403 9.31 -1.14 4.78
CA ASP A 403 10.39 -0.23 5.14
C ASP A 403 9.89 1.20 5.46
N SER A 404 8.90 1.68 4.72
CA SER A 404 8.22 2.96 4.99
C SER A 404 7.05 2.84 5.98
N TYR A 405 6.50 1.64 6.14
CA TYR A 405 5.32 1.41 6.96
C TYR A 405 5.67 1.31 8.44
N TRP A 406 5.13 2.23 9.24
CA TRP A 406 5.31 2.28 10.70
C TRP A 406 4.15 1.64 11.47
N GLY A 407 3.46 0.69 10.84
CA GLY A 407 2.21 0.15 11.36
C GLY A 407 1.04 1.09 11.10
N GLN A 408 -0.16 0.53 11.05
CA GLN A 408 -1.37 1.27 10.73
C GLN A 408 -1.57 2.39 11.76
N SER A 409 -1.84 3.59 11.26
CA SER A 409 -1.92 4.82 12.06
C SER A 409 -0.63 5.14 12.84
N ASP A 410 0.53 4.82 12.27
CA ASP A 410 1.86 5.08 12.86
C ASP A 410 2.06 4.43 14.25
N ARG A 411 1.37 3.31 14.51
CA ARG A 411 1.36 2.65 15.83
C ARG A 411 2.73 2.15 16.31
N LEU A 412 3.67 1.89 15.42
CA LEU A 412 5.04 1.52 15.77
C LEU A 412 5.96 2.73 15.86
N GLY A 413 5.59 3.84 15.24
CA GLY A 413 6.34 5.09 15.24
C GLY A 413 5.85 6.06 16.31
N SER A 414 5.78 7.34 15.93
CA SER A 414 5.58 8.47 16.84
C SER A 414 4.22 8.45 17.55
N ALA A 415 3.18 7.95 16.87
CA ALA A 415 1.83 7.86 17.42
C ALA A 415 1.65 6.70 18.41
N GLY A 416 2.58 5.75 18.48
CA GLY A 416 2.47 4.59 19.36
C GLY A 416 3.77 4.24 20.08
N ARG A 417 4.39 3.12 19.70
CA ARG A 417 5.50 2.51 20.44
C ARG A 417 6.84 3.23 20.34
N GLN A 418 6.98 4.21 19.44
CA GLN A 418 8.19 5.02 19.23
C GLN A 418 9.44 4.17 19.00
N LEU A 419 9.30 3.11 18.20
CA LEU A 419 10.39 2.19 17.90
C LEU A 419 11.42 2.85 16.99
N ASN A 420 12.67 2.41 17.08
CA ASN A 420 13.66 2.69 16.03
C ASN A 420 13.50 1.71 14.85
N VAL A 421 14.23 1.95 13.75
CA VAL A 421 14.12 1.13 12.53
C VAL A 421 14.42 -0.35 12.75
N ALA A 422 15.42 -0.68 13.57
CA ALA A 422 15.79 -2.07 13.84
C ALA A 422 14.72 -2.78 14.68
N GLU A 423 14.18 -2.11 15.70
CA GLU A 423 13.07 -2.60 16.52
C GLU A 423 11.79 -2.77 15.71
N LYS A 424 11.45 -1.78 14.87
CA LYS A 424 10.31 -1.85 13.94
C LYS A 424 10.42 -3.08 13.04
N THR A 425 11.58 -3.30 12.43
CA THR A 425 11.84 -4.44 11.54
C THR A 425 11.65 -5.77 12.29
N ALA A 426 12.18 -5.87 13.51
CA ALA A 426 12.02 -7.07 14.33
C ALA A 426 10.54 -7.32 14.71
N VAL A 427 9.80 -6.27 15.07
CA VAL A 427 8.37 -6.35 15.38
C VAL A 427 7.54 -6.73 14.15
N GLN A 428 7.83 -6.15 12.98
CA GLN A 428 7.17 -6.52 11.71
C GLN A 428 7.40 -7.98 11.35
N ALA A 429 8.65 -8.46 11.47
CA ALA A 429 8.99 -9.85 11.20
C ALA A 429 8.27 -10.81 12.17
N GLU A 430 8.15 -10.45 13.45
CA GLU A 430 7.39 -11.25 14.42
C GLU A 430 5.88 -11.20 14.16
N ALA A 431 5.35 -10.03 13.81
CA ALA A 431 3.94 -9.87 13.44
C ALA A 431 3.58 -10.72 12.22
N ALA A 432 4.47 -10.76 11.21
CA ALA A 432 4.32 -11.59 10.03
C ALA A 432 4.24 -13.09 10.38
N ARG A 433 5.05 -13.56 11.35
CA ARG A 433 5.04 -14.96 11.81
C ARG A 433 3.84 -15.32 12.70
N SER A 434 3.44 -14.39 13.55
CA SER A 434 2.38 -14.58 14.56
C SER A 434 0.98 -14.22 14.07
N PHE A 435 0.86 -13.69 12.84
CA PHE A 435 -0.38 -13.15 12.28
C PHE A 435 -0.96 -11.98 13.08
N GLN A 436 -0.10 -11.15 13.68
CA GLN A 436 -0.52 -9.94 14.36
C GLN A 436 -0.89 -8.84 13.34
N PRO A 437 -2.16 -8.43 13.25
CA PRO A 437 -2.58 -7.43 12.27
C PRO A 437 -2.10 -6.02 12.62
N GLY A 438 -1.99 -5.16 11.61
CA GLY A 438 -1.71 -3.72 11.76
C GLY A 438 -0.25 -3.34 12.03
N HIS A 439 0.65 -4.29 12.29
CA HIS A 439 2.07 -4.00 12.55
C HIS A 439 2.93 -4.05 11.28
N THR A 440 2.56 -4.89 10.32
CA THR A 440 3.16 -5.00 8.97
C THR A 440 2.07 -4.82 7.92
N PRO A 441 2.37 -4.41 6.67
CA PRO A 441 1.37 -4.31 5.62
C PRO A 441 0.70 -5.67 5.39
N GLN A 442 -0.60 -5.68 5.13
CA GLN A 442 -1.35 -6.95 5.06
C GLN A 442 -0.90 -7.85 3.88
N GLN A 443 -0.33 -7.28 2.81
CA GLN A 443 0.21 -8.05 1.69
C GLN A 443 1.41 -8.93 2.06
N THR A 444 2.17 -8.59 3.11
CA THR A 444 3.32 -9.38 3.59
C THR A 444 2.88 -10.82 3.89
N PHE A 445 1.67 -11.01 4.42
CA PHE A 445 1.11 -12.34 4.69
C PHE A 445 0.76 -13.12 3.42
N VAL A 446 0.34 -12.42 2.35
CA VAL A 446 0.07 -13.05 1.05
C VAL A 446 1.38 -13.55 0.43
N GLU A 447 2.42 -12.73 0.45
CA GLU A 447 3.74 -13.07 -0.08
C GLU A 447 4.36 -14.25 0.70
N GLN A 448 4.31 -14.20 2.04
CA GLN A 448 4.96 -15.20 2.89
C GLN A 448 4.22 -16.56 2.89
N TYR A 449 2.89 -16.56 3.00
CA TYR A 449 2.11 -17.79 3.19
C TYR A 449 1.43 -18.31 1.92
N ARG A 450 1.46 -17.53 0.82
CA ARG A 450 0.96 -17.88 -0.52
C ARG A 450 -0.38 -18.63 -0.46
N PRO A 451 -1.43 -18.09 0.16
CA PRO A 451 -2.69 -18.80 0.44
C PRO A 451 -3.33 -19.44 -0.82
N ARG A 452 -4.26 -20.38 -0.67
CA ARG A 452 -5.07 -20.87 -1.79
C ARG A 452 -6.20 -19.92 -2.15
N VAL A 453 -6.78 -19.29 -1.13
CA VAL A 453 -7.85 -18.29 -1.26
C VAL A 453 -7.46 -17.05 -0.49
N VAL A 454 -7.56 -15.89 -1.14
CA VAL A 454 -7.48 -14.57 -0.50
C VAL A 454 -8.85 -13.93 -0.58
N THR A 455 -9.38 -13.43 0.53
CA THR A 455 -10.52 -12.50 0.51
C THR A 455 -10.07 -11.12 0.98
N ILE A 456 -10.60 -10.06 0.36
CA ILE A 456 -10.23 -8.69 0.69
C ILE A 456 -11.46 -7.77 0.71
N GLY A 457 -11.72 -7.12 1.84
CA GLY A 457 -12.75 -6.09 1.99
C GLY A 457 -12.13 -4.77 2.45
N VAL A 458 -12.03 -3.79 1.56
CA VAL A 458 -11.40 -2.49 1.82
C VAL A 458 -11.97 -1.42 0.89
N GLY A 459 -11.89 -0.16 1.29
CA GLY A 459 -12.25 1.01 0.48
C GLY A 459 -13.17 1.99 1.20
N GLY A 460 -13.96 1.53 2.17
CA GLY A 460 -14.86 2.41 2.94
C GLY A 460 -14.12 3.52 3.70
N ASN A 461 -12.98 3.19 4.30
CA ASN A 461 -12.11 4.17 4.97
C ASN A 461 -11.37 5.08 3.98
N ASP A 462 -11.03 4.59 2.79
CA ASP A 462 -10.36 5.37 1.74
C ASP A 462 -11.27 6.43 1.11
N ALA A 463 -12.59 6.18 1.04
CA ALA A 463 -13.59 7.16 0.63
C ALA A 463 -14.13 8.00 1.81
N GLY A 464 -13.55 7.86 3.00
CA GLY A 464 -13.94 8.58 4.21
C GLY A 464 -15.36 8.33 4.71
N LEU A 465 -16.01 7.25 4.25
CA LEU A 465 -17.42 7.00 4.53
C LEU A 465 -17.68 6.88 6.03
N MET A 466 -16.81 6.19 6.76
CA MET A 466 -17.01 5.99 8.20
C MET A 466 -17.04 7.33 8.97
N GLY A 467 -16.19 8.29 8.59
CA GLY A 467 -16.22 9.62 9.19
C GLY A 467 -17.47 10.41 8.79
N LYS A 468 -17.86 10.38 7.51
CA LYS A 468 -19.09 11.02 7.02
C LYS A 468 -20.33 10.51 7.74
N LEU A 469 -20.42 9.18 7.94
CA LEU A 469 -21.51 8.54 8.65
C LEU A 469 -21.56 8.92 10.13
N LYS A 470 -20.40 9.01 10.81
CA LYS A 470 -20.33 9.49 12.20
C LYS A 470 -20.77 10.94 12.33
N THR A 471 -20.35 11.81 11.40
CA THR A 471 -20.82 13.21 11.38
C THR A 471 -22.31 13.31 11.12
N CYS A 472 -22.88 12.47 10.24
CA CYS A 472 -24.32 12.42 10.04
C CYS A 472 -25.10 11.86 11.24
N ALA A 473 -24.48 11.03 12.07
CA ALA A 473 -25.11 10.42 13.24
C ALA A 473 -25.22 11.37 14.46
N MET A 474 -25.07 12.68 14.27
CA MET A 474 -25.08 13.69 15.32
C MET A 474 -26.27 14.65 15.13
N PRO A 475 -26.86 15.21 16.21
CA PRO A 475 -27.98 16.13 16.08
C PRO A 475 -27.60 17.36 15.24
N GLY A 476 -28.32 17.59 14.14
CA GLY A 476 -28.04 18.68 13.21
C GLY A 476 -28.40 18.29 11.78
N THR A 477 -27.98 19.09 10.81
CA THR A 477 -28.13 18.74 9.40
C THR A 477 -26.82 18.21 8.86
N CYS A 478 -26.75 16.93 8.47
CA CYS A 478 -25.56 16.39 7.83
C CYS A 478 -25.31 17.02 6.46
N GLU A 479 -24.13 17.62 6.28
CA GLU A 479 -23.74 18.21 4.99
C GLU A 479 -23.57 17.15 3.89
N TRP A 480 -23.14 15.94 4.25
CA TRP A 480 -22.80 14.88 3.30
C TRP A 480 -24.04 14.30 2.60
N ALA A 481 -25.19 14.34 3.27
CA ALA A 481 -26.47 13.93 2.70
C ALA A 481 -27.07 14.99 1.74
N ARG A 482 -26.52 16.21 1.68
CA ARG A 482 -26.97 17.29 0.79
C ARG A 482 -26.37 17.16 -0.62
N PRO A 483 -26.95 17.80 -1.66
CA PRO A 483 -26.49 17.67 -3.05
C PRO A 483 -24.97 17.86 -3.26
N GLU A 484 -24.36 18.86 -2.62
CA GLU A 484 -22.92 19.12 -2.76
C GLU A 484 -22.05 18.02 -2.12
N GLY A 485 -22.35 17.65 -0.88
CA GLY A 485 -21.64 16.58 -0.17
C GLY A 485 -21.81 15.20 -0.83
N ARG A 486 -22.97 14.94 -1.44
CA ARG A 486 -23.22 13.75 -2.26
C ARG A 486 -22.28 13.68 -3.45
N GLY A 487 -22.17 14.76 -4.23
CA GLY A 487 -21.28 14.82 -5.39
C GLY A 487 -19.81 14.54 -5.01
N LYS A 488 -19.33 15.16 -3.93
CA LYS A 488 -17.98 14.94 -3.38
C LYS A 488 -17.75 13.47 -2.99
N THR A 489 -18.70 12.91 -2.22
CA THR A 489 -18.64 11.51 -1.78
C THR A 489 -18.61 10.53 -2.96
N ALA A 490 -19.43 10.78 -3.98
CA ALA A 490 -19.44 9.96 -5.19
C ALA A 490 -18.10 10.05 -5.95
N GLY A 491 -17.52 11.25 -6.06
CA GLY A 491 -16.20 11.44 -6.66
C GLY A 491 -15.10 10.64 -5.96
N GLU A 492 -15.10 10.64 -4.62
CA GLU A 492 -14.15 9.87 -3.81
C GLU A 492 -14.34 8.36 -3.96
N ILE A 493 -15.58 7.86 -3.91
CA ILE A 493 -15.89 6.44 -4.16
C ILE A 493 -15.43 6.05 -5.56
N ARG A 494 -15.74 6.86 -6.58
CA ARG A 494 -15.34 6.61 -7.97
C ARG A 494 -13.82 6.52 -8.13
N ALA A 495 -13.08 7.42 -7.47
CA ALA A 495 -11.62 7.46 -7.51
C ALA A 495 -10.94 6.22 -6.91
N LEU A 496 -11.67 5.41 -6.11
CA LEU A 496 -11.15 4.14 -5.61
C LEU A 496 -10.89 3.12 -6.71
N PHE A 497 -11.57 3.20 -7.85
CA PHE A 497 -11.48 2.19 -8.90
C PHE A 497 -10.04 1.88 -9.31
N ASP A 498 -9.26 2.89 -9.73
CA ASP A 498 -7.88 2.67 -10.19
C ASP A 498 -6.97 2.19 -9.06
N ARG A 499 -7.20 2.69 -7.83
CA ARG A 499 -6.45 2.28 -6.63
C ARG A 499 -6.72 0.82 -6.28
N LEU A 500 -7.97 0.37 -6.37
CA LEU A 500 -8.37 -1.02 -6.13
C LEU A 500 -7.86 -1.95 -7.24
N VAL A 501 -7.92 -1.55 -8.51
CA VAL A 501 -7.32 -2.32 -9.62
C VAL A 501 -5.83 -2.54 -9.39
N THR A 502 -5.11 -1.50 -8.96
CA THR A 502 -3.68 -1.57 -8.63
C THR A 502 -3.43 -2.53 -7.46
N LEU A 503 -4.20 -2.39 -6.38
CA LEU A 503 -4.11 -3.27 -5.22
C LEU A 503 -4.32 -4.74 -5.61
N TYR A 504 -5.39 -5.04 -6.36
CA TYR A 504 -5.71 -6.41 -6.78
C TYR A 504 -4.66 -6.99 -7.70
N GLY A 505 -4.17 -6.22 -8.68
CA GLY A 505 -3.05 -6.62 -9.52
C GLY A 505 -1.80 -6.94 -8.70
N ARG A 506 -1.54 -6.21 -7.62
CA ARG A 506 -0.38 -6.44 -6.75
C ARG A 506 -0.51 -7.75 -6.00
N LEU A 507 -1.70 -8.04 -5.47
CA LEU A 507 -1.97 -9.31 -4.79
C LEU A 507 -1.88 -10.51 -5.76
N ILE A 508 -2.34 -10.38 -7.01
CA ILE A 508 -2.15 -11.41 -8.06
C ILE A 508 -0.66 -11.63 -8.31
N ALA A 509 0.13 -10.55 -8.42
CA ALA A 509 1.56 -10.67 -8.67
C ALA A 509 2.30 -11.38 -7.52
N LEU A 510 1.90 -11.10 -6.27
CA LEU A 510 2.47 -11.70 -5.06
C LEU A 510 2.09 -13.18 -4.89
N SER A 511 0.88 -13.58 -5.29
CA SER A 511 0.43 -14.97 -5.20
C SER A 511 -0.40 -15.37 -6.42
N PRO A 512 0.24 -15.69 -7.56
CA PRO A 512 -0.44 -15.91 -8.84
C PRO A 512 -1.38 -17.11 -8.84
N ASP A 513 -1.16 -18.10 -7.96
CA ASP A 513 -2.03 -19.28 -7.83
C ASP A 513 -3.11 -19.12 -6.76
N SER A 514 -3.22 -17.95 -6.13
CA SER A 514 -4.32 -17.64 -5.22
C SER A 514 -5.59 -17.34 -6.00
N LYS A 515 -6.72 -17.89 -5.57
CA LYS A 515 -8.02 -17.35 -5.94
C LYS A 515 -8.35 -16.16 -5.05
N ILE A 516 -8.40 -14.97 -5.64
CA ILE A 516 -8.60 -13.71 -4.91
C ILE A 516 -10.05 -13.26 -5.08
N TYR A 517 -10.67 -12.81 -3.99
CA TYR A 517 -12.04 -12.33 -3.94
C TYR A 517 -12.13 -10.96 -3.29
N ALA A 518 -12.62 -9.97 -4.02
CA ALA A 518 -13.04 -8.71 -3.44
C ALA A 518 -14.40 -8.91 -2.76
N VAL A 519 -14.54 -8.54 -1.49
CA VAL A 519 -15.78 -8.65 -0.72
C VAL A 519 -16.38 -7.26 -0.59
N GLY A 520 -17.67 -7.12 -0.93
CA GLY A 520 -18.40 -5.86 -0.76
C GLY A 520 -18.74 -5.55 0.71
N TYR A 521 -19.61 -4.56 0.93
CA TYR A 521 -20.14 -4.18 2.22
C TYR A 521 -21.64 -4.49 2.31
N PRO A 522 -22.16 -4.89 3.49
CA PRO A 522 -23.59 -5.11 3.68
C PRO A 522 -24.37 -3.81 3.73
N ARG A 523 -25.63 -3.88 3.31
CA ARG A 523 -26.62 -2.85 3.58
C ARG A 523 -26.82 -2.79 5.08
N ILE A 524 -26.52 -1.64 5.68
CA ILE A 524 -26.56 -1.48 7.14
C ILE A 524 -27.88 -0.92 7.67
N ILE A 525 -28.70 -0.33 6.80
CA ILE A 525 -29.92 0.37 7.20
C ILE A 525 -31.06 0.19 6.17
N ASN A 526 -32.29 0.02 6.67
CA ASN A 526 -33.51 0.10 5.90
C ASN A 526 -33.99 1.57 5.86
N THR A 527 -34.15 2.12 4.66
CA THR A 527 -34.54 3.53 4.44
C THR A 527 -36.01 3.80 4.71
N GLU A 528 -36.88 2.81 4.50
CA GLU A 528 -38.35 2.97 4.61
C GLU A 528 -38.94 2.33 5.87
N GLY A 529 -38.11 1.61 6.64
CA GLY A 529 -38.57 0.87 7.81
C GLY A 529 -38.65 1.71 9.09
N TYR A 530 -39.18 1.08 10.14
CA TYR A 530 -39.28 1.68 11.48
C TYR A 530 -37.96 1.56 12.22
N CYS A 531 -37.36 2.71 12.54
CA CYS A 531 -36.18 2.82 13.39
C CYS A 531 -36.56 2.76 14.87
N ASP A 532 -35.66 2.24 15.71
CA ASP A 532 -35.77 2.43 17.17
C ASP A 532 -35.68 3.93 17.52
N PRO A 533 -36.12 4.36 18.73
CA PRO A 533 -36.15 5.77 19.08
C PRO A 533 -34.79 6.48 19.00
N VAL A 534 -33.68 5.79 19.27
CA VAL A 534 -32.34 6.40 19.21
C VAL A 534 -31.95 6.60 17.76
N THR A 535 -31.99 5.54 16.95
CA THR A 535 -31.66 5.64 15.51
C THR A 535 -32.58 6.61 14.77
N SER A 536 -33.86 6.69 15.15
CA SER A 536 -34.84 7.65 14.58
C SER A 536 -34.48 9.11 14.84
N VAL A 537 -33.86 9.41 16.00
CA VAL A 537 -33.44 10.76 16.39
C VAL A 537 -32.13 11.14 15.71
N LEU A 538 -31.25 10.16 15.49
CA LEU A 538 -29.92 10.41 14.94
C LEU A 538 -29.88 10.48 13.42
N PHE A 539 -30.81 9.83 12.72
CA PHE A 539 -30.85 9.84 11.26
C PHE A 539 -32.23 10.18 10.71
N ASP A 540 -32.27 11.27 9.95
CA ASP A 540 -33.42 11.59 9.11
C ASP A 540 -33.50 10.67 7.87
N LYS A 541 -34.49 10.91 6.99
CA LYS A 541 -34.67 10.06 5.79
C LYS A 541 -33.53 10.24 4.78
N ASP A 542 -33.00 11.45 4.64
CA ASP A 542 -31.96 11.76 3.66
C ASP A 542 -30.62 11.14 4.08
N GLU A 543 -30.33 11.14 5.38
CA GLU A 543 -29.14 10.51 5.96
C GLU A 543 -29.19 8.98 5.85
N ARG A 544 -30.35 8.36 6.09
CA ARG A 544 -30.53 6.92 5.86
C ARG A 544 -30.36 6.56 4.38
N LEU A 545 -30.89 7.39 3.49
CA LEU A 545 -30.75 7.20 2.05
C LEU A 545 -29.28 7.36 1.63
N PHE A 546 -28.58 8.34 2.18
CA PHE A 546 -27.14 8.55 1.97
C PHE A 546 -26.32 7.34 2.41
N MET A 547 -26.60 6.78 3.60
CA MET A 547 -25.96 5.55 4.08
C MET A 547 -26.15 4.38 3.12
N LYS A 548 -27.39 4.12 2.70
CA LYS A 548 -27.71 3.04 1.76
C LYS A 548 -26.99 3.24 0.43
N GLN A 549 -27.12 4.42 -0.17
CA GLN A 549 -26.56 4.72 -1.49
C GLN A 549 -25.04 4.65 -1.47
N SER A 550 -24.39 5.12 -0.39
CA SER A 550 -22.93 5.04 -0.21
C SER A 550 -22.42 3.60 -0.29
N MET A 551 -23.07 2.66 0.41
CA MET A 551 -22.69 1.23 0.38
C MET A 551 -22.95 0.61 -0.99
N THR A 552 -24.11 0.89 -1.60
CA THR A 552 -24.45 0.38 -2.93
C THR A 552 -23.46 0.88 -3.99
N TYR A 553 -23.12 2.16 -4.00
CA TYR A 553 -22.19 2.71 -5.00
C TYR A 553 -20.75 2.24 -4.76
N LEU A 554 -20.32 2.13 -3.51
CA LEU A 554 -19.03 1.52 -3.17
C LEU A 554 -18.94 0.08 -3.68
N ASN A 555 -19.98 -0.73 -3.47
CA ASN A 555 -20.04 -2.11 -3.98
C ASN A 555 -19.98 -2.18 -5.51
N GLN A 556 -20.60 -1.23 -6.23
CA GLN A 556 -20.51 -1.15 -7.69
C GLN A 556 -19.09 -0.86 -8.16
N VAL A 557 -18.39 0.08 -7.52
CA VAL A 557 -16.99 0.40 -7.84
C VAL A 557 -16.06 -0.76 -7.52
N ILE A 558 -16.21 -1.39 -6.35
CA ILE A 558 -15.41 -2.57 -5.97
C ILE A 558 -15.61 -3.70 -6.97
N ARG A 559 -16.87 -3.99 -7.36
CA ARG A 559 -17.18 -5.01 -8.37
C ARG A 559 -16.52 -4.72 -9.71
N ALA A 560 -16.62 -3.48 -10.20
CA ALA A 560 -16.00 -3.09 -11.47
C ALA A 560 -14.47 -3.20 -11.40
N ALA A 561 -13.85 -2.76 -10.31
CA ALA A 561 -12.41 -2.87 -10.10
C ALA A 561 -11.94 -4.33 -10.01
N SER A 562 -12.72 -5.19 -9.35
CA SER A 562 -12.43 -6.63 -9.25
C SER A 562 -12.44 -7.28 -10.63
N GLN A 563 -13.47 -6.97 -11.45
CA GLN A 563 -13.61 -7.43 -12.82
C GLN A 563 -12.45 -6.93 -13.70
N ARG A 564 -12.06 -5.66 -13.56
CA ARG A 564 -10.93 -5.07 -14.29
C ARG A 564 -9.60 -5.76 -13.98
N ALA A 565 -9.37 -6.10 -12.72
CA ALA A 565 -8.18 -6.84 -12.28
C ALA A 565 -8.26 -8.35 -12.57
N GLY A 566 -9.45 -8.87 -12.86
CA GLY A 566 -9.71 -10.28 -13.16
C GLY A 566 -10.00 -11.16 -11.94
N ILE A 567 -10.29 -10.57 -10.78
CA ILE A 567 -10.64 -11.28 -9.55
C ILE A 567 -12.17 -11.30 -9.32
N ALA A 568 -12.66 -12.27 -8.56
CA ALA A 568 -14.09 -12.39 -8.28
C ALA A 568 -14.59 -11.31 -7.29
N PHE A 569 -15.83 -10.87 -7.47
CA PHE A 569 -16.55 -10.06 -6.48
C PHE A 569 -17.54 -10.93 -5.70
N ILE A 570 -17.46 -10.89 -4.37
CA ILE A 570 -18.43 -11.49 -3.46
C ILE A 570 -19.41 -10.41 -3.04
N ASP A 571 -20.62 -10.51 -3.60
CA ASP A 571 -21.73 -9.63 -3.26
C ASP A 571 -22.33 -9.99 -1.90
N ILE A 572 -22.08 -9.12 -0.92
CA ILE A 572 -22.67 -9.20 0.41
C ILE A 572 -23.53 -7.97 0.71
N GLU A 573 -24.21 -7.37 -0.26
CA GLU A 573 -25.09 -6.22 0.00
C GLU A 573 -26.35 -6.60 0.79
N ASP A 574 -27.04 -7.69 0.43
CA ASP A 574 -28.29 -8.12 1.08
C ASP A 574 -28.20 -9.45 1.91
N PRO A 575 -27.08 -9.82 2.55
CA PRO A 575 -26.89 -11.12 3.19
C PRO A 575 -27.60 -11.22 4.54
N ILE A 576 -27.93 -10.07 5.17
CA ILE A 576 -28.52 -10.03 6.51
C ILE A 576 -30.05 -9.99 6.50
N GLY A 577 -30.68 -9.89 5.32
CA GLY A 577 -32.08 -10.22 5.06
C GLY A 577 -33.09 -9.68 6.06
N GLY A 578 -33.31 -8.36 6.09
CA GLY A 578 -34.30 -7.76 6.98
C GLY A 578 -33.83 -7.65 8.44
N LYS A 579 -32.51 -7.70 8.68
CA LYS A 579 -31.91 -7.49 10.01
C LYS A 579 -30.99 -6.28 10.02
N GLU A 580 -31.10 -5.43 9.02
CA GLU A 580 -30.49 -4.11 8.97
C GLU A 580 -31.06 -3.24 10.11
N LEU A 581 -30.41 -2.11 10.40
CA LEU A 581 -31.01 -1.08 11.23
C LEU A 581 -32.33 -0.61 10.62
N CYS A 582 -33.26 -0.17 11.47
CA CYS A 582 -34.57 0.31 11.06
C CYS A 582 -35.50 -0.72 10.40
N ASN A 583 -35.34 -2.02 10.70
CA ASN A 583 -36.27 -3.05 10.21
C ASN A 583 -37.28 -3.55 11.27
N GLY A 584 -37.45 -2.85 12.39
CA GLY A 584 -38.48 -3.13 13.40
C GLY A 584 -38.32 -4.42 14.23
N GLY A 585 -37.20 -5.13 14.13
CA GLY A 585 -36.92 -6.37 14.87
C GLY A 585 -36.01 -6.17 16.10
N GLU A 586 -36.12 -7.06 17.11
CA GLU A 586 -35.35 -7.00 18.36
C GLU A 586 -33.88 -7.43 18.23
N SER A 587 -33.52 -8.20 17.19
CA SER A 587 -32.15 -8.67 16.95
C SER A 587 -31.64 -8.18 15.59
N THR A 588 -30.88 -7.09 15.63
CA THR A 588 -30.23 -6.52 14.45
C THR A 588 -28.91 -7.24 14.16
N ALA A 589 -28.66 -7.48 12.88
CA ALA A 589 -27.38 -7.99 12.39
C ALA A 589 -26.31 -6.89 12.33
N ILE A 590 -26.70 -5.64 12.59
CA ILE A 590 -25.86 -4.45 12.59
C ILE A 590 -26.00 -3.76 13.94
N ASN A 591 -24.89 -3.29 14.50
CA ASN A 591 -24.89 -2.49 15.70
C ASN A 591 -25.54 -1.13 15.46
N GLY A 592 -26.48 -0.75 16.34
CA GLY A 592 -26.93 0.64 16.44
C GLY A 592 -25.84 1.54 17.01
N LEU A 593 -26.22 2.74 17.46
CA LEU A 593 -25.28 3.60 18.17
C LEU A 593 -24.81 2.91 19.47
N ARG A 594 -23.51 2.62 19.55
CA ARG A 594 -22.85 2.20 20.80
C ARG A 594 -22.12 3.40 21.40
N THR A 595 -22.06 3.45 22.73
CA THR A 595 -21.27 4.47 23.44
C THR A 595 -19.84 3.98 23.64
N GLY A 596 -18.86 4.81 23.28
CA GLY A 596 -17.45 4.64 23.63
C GLY A 596 -17.12 5.30 24.97
N ASP A 597 -15.95 4.99 25.53
CA ASP A 597 -15.60 5.34 26.92
C ASP A 597 -15.20 6.81 27.18
N GLU A 598 -15.09 7.66 26.15
CA GLU A 598 -14.51 9.00 26.30
C GLU A 598 -15.51 10.11 25.90
N VAL A 599 -15.95 10.93 26.87
CA VAL A 599 -16.72 12.19 26.75
C VAL A 599 -18.19 12.10 26.24
N ALA A 600 -19.13 12.73 26.95
CA ALA A 600 -20.56 12.84 26.59
C ALA A 600 -20.81 14.08 25.70
N VAL A 601 -21.47 13.90 24.55
CA VAL A 601 -21.58 14.95 23.51
C VAL A 601 -23.03 15.38 23.21
N ILE A 602 -24.04 14.54 23.44
CA ILE A 602 -25.42 14.83 23.01
C ILE A 602 -26.26 15.49 24.13
N ARG A 603 -26.64 16.77 23.96
CA ARG A 603 -27.63 17.44 24.81
C ARG A 603 -29.01 16.78 24.63
N GLY A 604 -29.48 16.10 25.68
CA GLY A 604 -30.74 15.33 25.68
C GLY A 604 -30.55 13.85 26.01
N PHE A 605 -29.33 13.32 25.83
CA PHE A 605 -28.95 11.96 26.18
C PHE A 605 -27.62 11.96 26.94
N PRO A 606 -27.60 12.38 28.23
CA PRO A 606 -26.37 12.58 29.00
C PRO A 606 -25.52 11.32 29.21
N ASN A 607 -26.07 10.14 28.91
CA ASN A 607 -25.37 8.85 28.98
C ASN A 607 -24.76 8.42 27.64
N VAL A 608 -25.02 9.14 26.54
CA VAL A 608 -24.42 8.86 25.23
C VAL A 608 -23.05 9.54 25.16
N ARG A 609 -22.05 8.76 25.58
CA ARG A 609 -20.62 9.05 25.39
C ARG A 609 -20.23 8.65 23.97
N VAL A 610 -19.36 9.43 23.31
CA VAL A 610 -18.82 9.33 21.93
C VAL A 610 -19.24 8.09 21.13
N ILE A 611 -19.66 8.28 19.87
CA ILE A 611 -20.00 7.18 18.94
C ILE A 611 -18.90 6.11 18.95
N GLY A 612 -19.18 5.00 19.63
CA GLY A 612 -18.26 3.88 19.78
C GLY A 612 -17.93 3.32 18.42
N SER A 613 -16.69 2.90 18.25
CA SER A 613 -16.16 2.43 16.95
C SER A 613 -16.92 1.22 16.39
N ALA A 614 -17.51 0.41 17.27
CA ALA A 614 -18.40 -0.70 16.93
C ALA A 614 -19.77 -0.28 16.35
N SER A 615 -20.13 1.01 16.36
CA SER A 615 -21.39 1.50 15.78
C SER A 615 -21.43 1.23 14.28
N TYR A 616 -22.59 0.82 13.77
CA TYR A 616 -22.85 0.54 12.34
C TYR A 616 -22.06 -0.63 11.73
N HIS A 617 -21.34 -1.39 12.56
CA HIS A 617 -20.65 -2.60 12.14
C HIS A 617 -21.51 -3.85 12.38
N PRO A 618 -21.26 -4.96 11.67
CA PRO A 618 -21.98 -6.21 11.91
C PRO A 618 -21.85 -6.71 13.36
N THR A 619 -22.92 -7.27 13.90
CA THR A 619 -22.89 -8.03 15.15
C THR A 619 -22.37 -9.45 14.89
N PRO A 620 -22.13 -10.28 15.92
CA PRO A 620 -21.86 -11.71 15.70
C PRO A 620 -22.93 -12.42 14.86
N LEU A 621 -24.20 -11.99 14.98
CA LEU A 621 -25.28 -12.46 14.11
C LEU A 621 -25.05 -12.02 12.66
N GLY A 622 -24.67 -10.76 12.43
CA GLY A 622 -24.35 -10.25 11.10
C GLY A 622 -23.20 -10.99 10.44
N HIS A 623 -22.09 -11.21 11.15
CA HIS A 623 -20.98 -12.00 10.61
C HIS A 623 -21.37 -13.44 10.27
N ARG A 624 -22.21 -14.07 11.09
CA ARG A 624 -22.74 -15.41 10.78
C ARG A 624 -23.57 -15.40 9.49
N LEU A 625 -24.49 -14.45 9.34
CA LEU A 625 -25.34 -14.34 8.15
C LEU A 625 -24.51 -14.04 6.89
N ILE A 626 -23.50 -13.18 7.01
CA ILE A 626 -22.53 -12.93 5.92
C ILE A 626 -21.80 -14.23 5.56
N ALA A 627 -21.27 -14.96 6.53
CA ALA A 627 -20.57 -16.22 6.28
C ALA A 627 -21.49 -17.27 5.63
N GLU A 628 -22.71 -17.46 6.12
CA GLU A 628 -23.71 -18.36 5.54
C GLU A 628 -24.06 -17.97 4.09
N ALA A 629 -24.23 -16.67 3.83
CA ALA A 629 -24.51 -16.15 2.50
C ALA A 629 -23.33 -16.31 1.54
N ILE A 630 -22.09 -16.25 2.03
CA ILE A 630 -20.89 -16.52 1.23
C ILE A 630 -20.76 -18.01 0.94
N VAL A 631 -20.86 -18.85 1.96
CA VAL A 631 -20.72 -20.30 1.81
C VAL A 631 -21.79 -20.88 0.89
N SER A 632 -23.03 -20.45 1.03
CA SER A 632 -24.14 -20.94 0.19
C SER A 632 -24.00 -20.58 -1.30
N ARG A 633 -23.39 -19.43 -1.62
CA ARG A 633 -23.30 -18.92 -3.00
C ARG A 633 -21.97 -19.20 -3.69
N TYR A 634 -20.88 -19.23 -2.93
CA TYR A 634 -19.52 -19.24 -3.48
C TYR A 634 -18.67 -20.44 -3.03
N SER A 635 -19.12 -21.29 -2.10
CA SER A 635 -18.32 -22.43 -1.64
C SER A 635 -18.30 -23.59 -2.66
N PRO A 636 -17.18 -24.33 -2.81
CA PRO A 636 -15.87 -24.05 -2.21
C PRO A 636 -15.16 -22.88 -2.90
N LEU A 637 -14.69 -21.89 -2.12
CA LEU A 637 -13.97 -20.73 -2.66
C LEU A 637 -12.70 -21.11 -3.44
N SER A 638 -12.10 -22.27 -3.13
CA SER A 638 -10.92 -22.77 -3.82
C SER A 638 -11.20 -23.32 -5.23
N THR A 639 -12.46 -23.63 -5.55
CA THR A 639 -12.83 -24.21 -6.85
C THR A 639 -13.93 -23.43 -7.57
N HIS A 640 -14.58 -22.46 -6.90
CA HIS A 640 -15.61 -21.61 -7.49
C HIS A 640 -15.14 -20.99 -8.81
N GLN A 641 -15.98 -21.12 -9.85
CA GLN A 641 -15.65 -20.71 -11.20
C GLN A 641 -16.30 -19.36 -11.51
N TRP A 642 -15.49 -18.32 -11.73
CA TRP A 642 -15.93 -17.03 -12.29
C TRP A 642 -15.24 -16.71 -13.62
N CYS A 643 -14.15 -17.41 -13.93
CA CYS A 643 -13.42 -17.32 -15.20
C CYS A 643 -13.68 -18.55 -16.07
N LEU A 644 -13.63 -18.36 -17.39
CA LEU A 644 -13.57 -19.47 -18.35
C LEU A 644 -12.31 -20.32 -18.08
N ASP A 645 -12.40 -21.62 -18.36
CA ASP A 645 -11.32 -22.60 -18.23
C ASP A 645 -10.67 -22.69 -16.84
N SER A 646 -11.39 -22.27 -15.79
CA SER A 646 -10.91 -22.28 -14.39
C SER A 646 -9.65 -21.43 -14.12
N ALA A 647 -9.37 -20.44 -14.98
CA ALA A 647 -8.24 -19.52 -14.76
C ALA A 647 -8.35 -18.79 -13.40
N ALA A 648 -7.20 -18.52 -12.78
CA ALA A 648 -7.13 -17.82 -11.49
C ALA A 648 -7.42 -16.31 -11.61
N SER A 649 -7.28 -15.75 -12.81
CA SER A 649 -7.64 -14.37 -13.13
C SER A 649 -8.17 -14.27 -14.57
N CYS A 650 -9.16 -13.41 -14.80
CA CYS A 650 -9.74 -13.10 -16.12
C CYS A 650 -10.11 -11.62 -16.21
N PRO A 651 -9.14 -10.72 -16.45
CA PRO A 651 -9.40 -9.29 -16.50
C PRO A 651 -10.32 -8.93 -17.68
N VAL A 652 -11.29 -8.06 -17.42
CA VAL A 652 -12.14 -7.48 -18.47
C VAL A 652 -11.86 -5.99 -18.63
N ASN A 653 -11.96 -5.48 -19.85
CA ASN A 653 -11.83 -4.06 -20.10
C ASN A 653 -13.12 -3.34 -19.70
N ILE A 654 -13.18 -2.88 -18.46
CA ILE A 654 -14.32 -2.15 -17.88
C ILE A 654 -13.83 -0.81 -17.30
N GLU A 655 -14.69 0.19 -17.42
CA GLU A 655 -14.50 1.53 -16.89
C GLU A 655 -15.20 1.67 -15.53
N PRO A 656 -14.79 2.61 -14.67
CA PRO A 656 -15.46 2.81 -13.39
C PRO A 656 -16.90 3.26 -13.64
N PRO A 657 -17.88 2.74 -12.87
CA PRO A 657 -19.28 3.09 -13.04
C PRO A 657 -19.49 4.57 -12.73
N ASP A 658 -20.28 5.23 -13.58
CA ASP A 658 -20.72 6.59 -13.30
C ASP A 658 -21.66 6.60 -12.07
N PRO A 659 -21.61 7.65 -11.23
CA PRO A 659 -22.52 7.77 -10.12
C PRO A 659 -23.99 7.75 -10.61
N PRO A 660 -24.89 6.98 -9.97
CA PRO A 660 -26.33 7.07 -10.24
C PRO A 660 -26.93 8.47 -10.01
N GLU A 661 -28.15 8.71 -10.52
CA GLU A 661 -28.85 10.00 -10.46
C GLU A 661 -28.90 10.64 -9.06
N TYR A 662 -29.05 9.83 -8.01
CA TYR A 662 -29.04 10.29 -6.61
C TYR A 662 -27.81 11.14 -6.23
N TRP A 663 -26.67 10.86 -6.86
CA TRP A 663 -25.40 11.52 -6.57
C TRP A 663 -25.18 12.82 -7.32
N HIS A 664 -25.95 13.06 -8.38
CA HIS A 664 -25.83 14.28 -9.17
C HIS A 664 -26.56 15.43 -8.47
N SER A 665 -25.88 16.58 -8.38
CA SER A 665 -26.44 17.78 -7.76
C SER A 665 -27.40 18.57 -8.66
N GLY A 666 -27.60 18.15 -9.92
CA GLY A 666 -28.45 18.86 -10.90
C GLY A 666 -27.95 20.27 -11.25
N THR A 667 -26.80 20.68 -10.72
CA THR A 667 -26.23 22.02 -10.86
C THR A 667 -24.88 21.95 -11.54
N SER A 668 -24.69 22.81 -12.55
CA SER A 668 -23.42 23.08 -13.25
C SER A 668 -22.42 23.79 -12.32
N HIS A 669 -22.07 23.17 -11.19
CA HIS A 669 -20.94 23.63 -10.39
C HIS A 669 -19.65 23.05 -10.99
N GLN A 670 -18.61 23.87 -11.00
CA GLN A 670 -17.25 23.43 -11.32
C GLN A 670 -16.89 22.27 -10.38
N GLU A 671 -16.38 21.16 -10.91
CA GLU A 671 -16.15 19.95 -10.14
C GLU A 671 -15.05 20.18 -9.07
N ILE A 672 -15.44 20.12 -7.79
CA ILE A 672 -14.53 20.22 -6.65
C ILE A 672 -14.21 18.80 -6.20
N LYS A 673 -12.92 18.41 -6.26
CA LYS A 673 -12.49 17.10 -5.76
C LYS A 673 -12.24 17.15 -4.26
N ALA A 674 -12.84 16.22 -3.52
CA ALA A 674 -12.71 16.15 -2.07
C ALA A 674 -11.66 15.12 -1.64
N PHE A 675 -10.98 15.39 -0.53
CA PHE A 675 -9.95 14.52 0.03
C PHE A 675 -9.97 14.54 1.56
N GLU A 676 -10.14 13.38 2.19
CA GLU A 676 -9.92 13.25 3.63
C GLU A 676 -8.42 13.26 3.98
N VAL A 677 -7.99 14.25 4.74
CA VAL A 677 -6.59 14.42 5.15
C VAL A 677 -6.53 14.90 6.59
N GLU A 678 -5.61 14.33 7.38
CA GLU A 678 -5.28 14.91 8.68
C GLU A 678 -4.37 16.13 8.46
N PHE A 679 -4.87 17.31 8.82
CA PHE A 679 -4.15 18.59 8.71
C PHE A 679 -4.30 19.46 9.97
N ALA A 680 -5.33 19.25 10.78
CA ALA A 680 -5.65 20.02 11.97
C ALA A 680 -5.26 19.24 13.23
N HIS A 681 -4.37 19.83 14.02
CA HIS A 681 -3.90 19.28 15.30
C HIS A 681 -4.23 20.27 16.43
N LYS A 682 -4.83 19.79 17.52
CA LYS A 682 -5.18 20.65 18.67
C LYS A 682 -3.92 21.24 19.29
N VAL A 683 -3.95 22.54 19.59
CA VAL A 683 -2.86 23.21 20.31
C VAL A 683 -2.92 22.83 21.79
N VAL A 684 -1.80 22.34 22.34
CA VAL A 684 -1.71 21.91 23.74
C VAL A 684 -2.10 23.06 24.68
N GLY A 685 -3.06 22.80 25.57
CA GLY A 685 -3.56 23.80 26.52
C GLY A 685 -4.64 24.73 25.98
N SER A 686 -5.00 24.63 24.69
CA SER A 686 -6.14 25.35 24.11
C SER A 686 -7.31 24.39 23.84
N VAL A 687 -8.54 24.88 24.05
CA VAL A 687 -9.77 24.14 23.74
C VAL A 687 -10.28 24.47 22.34
N ARG A 688 -9.83 25.58 21.74
CA ARG A 688 -10.41 26.15 20.51
C ARG A 688 -9.39 26.38 19.40
N ASP A 689 -8.10 26.28 19.68
CA ASP A 689 -7.06 26.55 18.69
C ASP A 689 -6.54 25.27 18.05
N PHE A 690 -6.36 25.33 16.74
CA PHE A 690 -5.82 24.28 15.90
C PHE A 690 -4.59 24.78 15.16
N GLN A 691 -3.55 23.97 15.16
CA GLN A 691 -2.46 24.09 14.21
C GLN A 691 -2.87 23.37 12.92
N LEU A 692 -2.88 24.11 11.82
CA LEU A 692 -3.23 23.63 10.50
C LEU A 692 -1.95 23.43 9.69
N LYS A 693 -1.69 22.19 9.30
CA LYS A 693 -0.50 21.76 8.58
C LYS A 693 -0.85 20.95 7.35
N LEU A 694 -0.47 21.46 6.18
CA LEU A 694 -0.39 20.69 4.95
C LEU A 694 1.05 20.70 4.45
N PRO A 695 1.58 19.55 4.00
CA PRO A 695 2.97 19.46 3.55
C PRO A 695 3.21 20.27 2.26
N GLU A 696 4.48 20.42 1.89
CA GLU A 696 4.89 21.02 0.62
C GLU A 696 4.21 20.34 -0.58
N ASN A 697 4.05 21.08 -1.68
CA ASN A 697 3.38 20.63 -2.91
C ASN A 697 1.94 20.13 -2.71
N SER A 698 1.26 20.57 -1.65
CA SER A 698 -0.15 20.29 -1.44
C SER A 698 -1.00 21.16 -2.38
N LEU A 699 -0.84 22.47 -2.30
CA LEU A 699 -1.70 23.43 -3.00
C LEU A 699 -0.88 24.35 -3.89
N LEU A 700 -1.56 25.02 -4.82
CA LEU A 700 -0.95 25.97 -5.73
C LEU A 700 -0.27 27.12 -4.95
N PRO A 701 1.06 27.33 -5.08
CA PRO A 701 1.76 28.38 -4.37
C PRO A 701 1.17 29.79 -4.61
N GLY A 702 1.06 30.58 -3.55
CA GLY A 702 0.52 31.95 -3.60
C GLY A 702 -1.00 32.03 -3.83
N SER A 703 -1.70 30.90 -3.97
CA SER A 703 -3.16 30.90 -4.03
C SER A 703 -3.79 31.14 -2.64
N GLY A 704 -5.03 31.63 -2.63
CA GLY A 704 -5.81 31.78 -1.41
C GLY A 704 -6.53 30.48 -1.04
N VAL A 705 -6.63 30.20 0.24
CA VAL A 705 -7.48 29.13 0.78
C VAL A 705 -8.48 29.68 1.79
N ILE A 706 -9.62 29.01 1.86
CA ILE A 706 -10.68 29.32 2.82
C ILE A 706 -10.83 28.13 3.77
N ILE A 707 -10.84 28.42 5.07
CA ILE A 707 -10.97 27.39 6.09
C ILE A 707 -12.29 27.56 6.81
N GLU A 708 -13.10 26.49 6.82
CA GLU A 708 -14.49 26.54 7.33
C GLU A 708 -14.84 25.29 8.13
N ILE A 709 -15.79 25.45 9.04
CA ILE A 709 -16.54 24.35 9.66
C ILE A 709 -17.90 24.30 8.98
N GLN A 710 -18.26 23.18 8.35
CA GLN A 710 -19.53 23.08 7.60
C GLN A 710 -20.70 22.53 8.40
N SER A 711 -20.43 21.59 9.31
CA SER A 711 -21.44 21.09 10.29
C SER A 711 -22.20 22.21 11.04
N GLN A 712 -21.53 23.34 11.29
CA GLN A 712 -22.14 24.61 11.67
C GLN A 712 -21.45 25.71 10.85
N PRO A 713 -21.99 26.12 9.68
CA PRO A 713 -21.29 26.96 8.70
C PRO A 713 -20.61 28.17 9.33
N THR A 714 -19.30 28.06 9.52
CA THR A 714 -18.47 29.03 10.24
C THR A 714 -17.14 29.15 9.53
N ARG A 715 -16.85 30.36 9.02
CA ARG A 715 -15.58 30.68 8.39
C ARG A 715 -14.53 30.98 9.46
N LEU A 716 -13.44 30.21 9.47
CA LEU A 716 -12.33 30.39 10.41
C LEU A 716 -11.30 31.38 9.90
N GLY A 717 -11.13 31.51 8.58
CA GLY A 717 -10.24 32.51 7.99
C GLY A 717 -9.94 32.27 6.52
N GLU A 718 -9.19 33.22 5.95
CA GLU A 718 -8.52 33.09 4.66
C GLU A 718 -7.00 33.09 4.89
N PHE A 719 -6.30 32.22 4.18
CA PHE A 719 -4.84 32.10 4.26
C PHE A 719 -4.25 32.07 2.86
N ILE A 720 -2.97 32.42 2.75
CA ILE A 720 -2.22 32.34 1.49
C ILE A 720 -1.30 31.13 1.58
N VAL A 721 -1.31 30.29 0.53
CA VAL A 721 -0.43 29.14 0.40
C VAL A 721 1.01 29.61 0.24
N ALA A 722 1.93 28.99 0.98
CA ALA A 722 3.35 29.33 0.94
C ALA A 722 3.98 29.06 -0.45
N GLU A 723 5.18 29.61 -0.71
CA GLU A 723 5.86 29.45 -2.00
C GLU A 723 6.19 27.98 -2.36
N ASN A 724 6.35 27.12 -1.36
CA ASN A 724 6.54 25.68 -1.52
C ASN A 724 5.22 24.88 -1.55
N GLY A 725 4.06 25.54 -1.60
CA GLY A 725 2.75 24.88 -1.68
C GLY A 725 2.21 24.34 -0.35
N SER A 726 2.86 24.63 0.78
CA SER A 726 2.44 24.19 2.11
C SER A 726 1.48 25.17 2.79
N ILE A 727 0.86 24.68 3.87
CA ILE A 727 0.15 25.52 4.86
C ILE A 727 0.73 25.20 6.23
N ASP A 728 1.14 26.23 6.98
CA ASP A 728 1.43 26.15 8.41
C ASP A 728 0.82 27.39 9.07
N ALA A 729 -0.37 27.22 9.64
CA ALA A 729 -1.18 28.31 10.16
C ALA A 729 -1.87 27.91 11.46
N THR A 730 -2.28 28.90 12.26
CA THR A 730 -3.12 28.67 13.44
C THR A 730 -4.51 29.23 13.18
N ALA A 731 -5.53 28.47 13.51
CA ALA A 731 -6.93 28.89 13.45
C ALA A 731 -7.63 28.65 14.79
N SER A 732 -8.55 29.56 15.14
CA SER A 732 -9.32 29.49 16.38
C SER A 732 -10.80 29.30 16.08
N VAL A 733 -11.43 28.35 16.76
CA VAL A 733 -12.86 28.07 16.63
C VAL A 733 -13.69 29.07 17.45
N PRO A 734 -14.56 29.90 16.83
CA PRO A 734 -15.34 30.91 17.53
C PRO A 734 -16.24 30.35 18.62
N GLU A 735 -16.51 31.13 19.66
CA GLU A 735 -17.40 30.73 20.78
C GLU A 735 -18.81 30.32 20.34
N SER A 736 -19.26 30.83 19.19
CA SER A 736 -20.55 30.48 18.60
C SER A 736 -20.65 29.03 18.12
N VAL A 737 -19.53 28.36 17.89
CA VAL A 737 -19.50 26.94 17.52
C VAL A 737 -19.63 26.10 18.79
N SER A 738 -20.69 25.30 18.86
CA SER A 738 -20.93 24.39 19.99
C SER A 738 -19.91 23.27 20.02
N SER A 739 -19.61 22.70 21.19
CA SER A 739 -18.79 21.48 21.26
C SER A 739 -19.51 20.30 20.59
N GLY A 740 -18.79 19.49 19.82
CA GLY A 740 -19.36 18.37 19.09
C GLY A 740 -18.42 17.81 18.01
N PHE A 741 -18.93 16.85 17.25
CA PHE A 741 -18.25 16.40 16.04
C PHE A 741 -18.44 17.44 14.94
N HIS A 742 -17.34 17.85 14.33
CA HIS A 742 -17.33 18.79 13.23
C HIS A 742 -16.47 18.26 12.09
N THR A 743 -16.70 18.80 10.91
CA THR A 743 -15.80 18.64 9.77
C THR A 743 -15.19 19.99 9.44
N LEU A 744 -13.86 20.04 9.44
CA LEU A 744 -13.07 21.17 8.96
C LEU A 744 -12.81 20.97 7.48
N HIS A 745 -12.93 22.05 6.71
CA HIS A 745 -12.68 22.10 5.28
C HIS A 745 -11.63 23.16 4.96
N ILE A 746 -10.73 22.83 4.04
CA ILE A 746 -9.84 23.75 3.35
C ILE A 746 -10.26 23.73 1.88
N TYR A 747 -10.92 24.81 1.45
CA TYR A 747 -11.20 25.05 0.04
C TYR A 747 -10.02 25.77 -0.59
N GLY A 748 -9.48 25.21 -1.66
CA GLY A 748 -8.29 25.72 -2.30
C GLY A 748 -8.16 25.31 -3.76
N THR A 749 -6.97 25.57 -4.30
CA THR A 749 -6.60 25.18 -5.66
C THR A 749 -5.44 24.19 -5.58
N GLY A 750 -5.62 22.99 -6.15
CA GLY A 750 -4.57 21.99 -6.31
C GLY A 750 -3.44 22.50 -7.21
N VAL A 751 -2.29 21.82 -7.18
CA VAL A 751 -1.10 22.26 -7.94
C VAL A 751 -1.40 22.30 -9.44
N ASP A 752 -2.22 21.39 -9.96
CA ASP A 752 -2.68 21.36 -11.35
C ASP A 752 -3.63 22.52 -11.75
N GLY A 753 -4.13 23.29 -10.79
CA GLY A 753 -5.10 24.38 -10.98
C GLY A 753 -6.56 24.00 -10.75
N GLY A 754 -6.86 22.74 -10.40
CA GLY A 754 -8.21 22.28 -10.09
C GLY A 754 -8.68 22.74 -8.71
N LEU A 755 -10.00 22.88 -8.53
CA LEU A 755 -10.57 23.18 -7.22
C LEU A 755 -10.57 21.93 -6.34
N VAL A 756 -10.20 22.10 -5.07
CA VAL A 756 -10.10 21.01 -4.10
C VAL A 756 -10.78 21.38 -2.78
N ASP A 757 -11.36 20.37 -2.13
CA ASP A 757 -11.92 20.40 -0.78
C ASP A 757 -11.17 19.39 0.09
N ILE A 758 -10.22 19.86 0.89
CA ILE A 758 -9.46 19.01 1.80
C ILE A 758 -10.16 19.06 3.15
N TYR A 759 -10.61 17.93 3.67
CA TYR A 759 -11.42 17.90 4.88
C TYR A 759 -10.90 16.94 5.94
N GLN A 760 -11.22 17.24 7.20
CA GLN A 760 -10.89 16.43 8.36
C GLN A 760 -12.04 16.39 9.36
N PHE A 761 -12.33 15.21 9.89
CA PHE A 761 -13.24 15.04 11.02
C PHE A 761 -12.54 15.39 12.34
N VAL A 762 -13.16 16.26 13.15
CA VAL A 762 -12.62 16.72 14.44
C VAL A 762 -13.69 16.66 15.53
N THR A 763 -13.26 16.62 16.80
CA THR A 763 -14.10 16.52 18.00
C THR A 763 -13.80 17.59 19.03
#